data_AF-A0A5B9WA54-F1
#
_entry.id   AF-A0A5B9WA54-F1
#
_cell.length_a   1.000
_cell.length_b   1.000
_cell.length_c   1.000
_cell.angle_alpha   90.00
_cell.angle_beta   90.00
_cell.angle_gamma   90.00
#
_symmetry.space_group_name_H-M   'P 1'
#
loop_
_entity.id
_entity.type
_entity.pdbx_description
1 polymer ?
#
loop_
_entity_poly.entity_id
_entity_poly.type
_entity_poly.pdbx_seq_one_letter_code
_entity_poly.pdbx_strand_id
1 'polypeptide(L)'
;MHREYQPDELSPLDADPFSAARRDREGGGDRGPYLFTAILGLLLGLDLGRDAIGLGPPPFLPAGLSLTHVAAVLGAVRIVYGALEALVHRRIGADFALAQACLAALVLGQPFVATEVVFIALVGEVLEAFTFSRTRKALGRLVGQAPRTARVVRDGREQEVPARDVAVGELAIIREGERIPVDGAIEEGRSTVDQSAINGESIPADKGPGDAVFAGTLNQYGVIRVRAERVGRESTFGQVVRLVSEARRRKAEVERLADRLARYFLPAVELAAILTLAAGYLRGWPDVWSRTVAVLVVACPCALVLATPAAMLASMAWLARRGVLIKGGYALERLAACDTFAFDKTGTLTEGRPRVASIVPLGGLDEAGLLGMAAAAEQGSRHPLALAVVAGARTRGIEPGPAGDVGVLPGAGVEATVPAGAGAGSGRILVGNRRLLAARGVALGEDVESNLRELDGRGETPLLVARDGAAVGLIGLRDAIRPEAHEAIHELKHLKVGEFAVLTGDRETVARGVARRLHIETVLAERMPADKAAWIRERQQAGRRVAMVGDGINDAPALAQADAGLAIGGMGADLAAEAGDFALMGDALRVLPELVELSRATVRVIRQNIVGFAFGLNGVAMLTASLGLLGPVAAAVLHQAGSLLVLLNAMRLLAFGGWGDLPPVRGLRALGQRIGRLDDRIDPEAARRWLIGRRRPILGAALGLAAMAYAAGGISRIGPGEVGLVSRFGGYRGALGPGFHWRWPPPIERVVAVEPEKVRGLEIGFRGASAGEDAEAFEESGGDGLLLTGDGQLLELSATVQYAIDARRADAARTFALGIDRPEAVIASIAEASVRKVVSRRRLLDLLTSGRLEAEKAAAAEMAPHAGRLGARIDAVLFRAIRPPAAVLDAYRDVSRAESDRRRRAIEAEARASERITLAGAAASTTVGAAEALREASLARAGGRADAFVYELEARRSAPGLSDFRRYWEAISEALADRPKLILAAPSPKPQRLFLTAPPPPPLAPSAATAGDDPSPPQPTASGGHR
;
A
#
# COMPACT_ATOMS: atom_id res chain seq x y z
N MET A 1 19.01 5.21 -3.65
CA MET A 1 18.24 6.34 -3.08
C MET A 1 16.90 6.59 -3.79
N HIS A 2 16.23 5.57 -4.34
CA HIS A 2 14.80 5.60 -4.63
C HIS A 2 14.35 4.16 -4.79
N ARG A 3 13.87 3.52 -3.72
CA ARG A 3 12.80 2.54 -3.93
C ARG A 3 11.58 3.38 -4.25
N GLU A 4 11.39 3.71 -5.53
CA GLU A 4 10.02 3.82 -6.02
C GLU A 4 9.37 2.51 -5.62
N TYR A 5 8.51 2.62 -4.63
CA TYR A 5 7.76 1.52 -4.10
C TYR A 5 6.90 1.05 -5.26
N GLN A 6 7.15 -0.16 -5.75
CA GLN A 6 6.48 -0.71 -6.92
C GLN A 6 4.97 -0.50 -6.79
N PRO A 7 4.28 0.00 -7.84
CA PRO A 7 2.82 0.16 -7.85
C PRO A 7 2.05 -1.13 -7.52
N ASP A 8 2.74 -2.27 -7.56
CA ASP A 8 2.19 -3.62 -7.47
C ASP A 8 1.86 -4.04 -6.04
N GLU A 9 2.44 -3.39 -5.03
CA GLU A 9 2.03 -3.56 -3.62
C GLU A 9 0.64 -2.95 -3.31
N LEU A 10 0.01 -2.27 -4.28
CA LEU A 10 -1.32 -1.64 -4.15
C LEU A 10 -2.45 -2.44 -4.81
N SER A 11 -2.26 -3.70 -5.24
CA SER A 11 -3.40 -4.56 -5.65
C SER A 11 -4.14 -5.08 -4.39
N PRO A 12 -5.29 -4.49 -3.99
CA PRO A 12 -6.01 -4.91 -2.79
C PRO A 12 -6.88 -6.14 -3.08
N LEU A 13 -6.91 -6.61 -4.33
CA LEU A 13 -7.90 -7.56 -4.82
C LEU A 13 -7.37 -9.00 -4.90
N ASP A 14 -6.04 -9.20 -4.94
CA ASP A 14 -5.41 -10.54 -5.01
C ASP A 14 -4.55 -10.89 -3.79
N ALA A 15 -4.30 -9.94 -2.89
CA ALA A 15 -3.48 -10.18 -1.70
C ALA A 15 -4.32 -10.77 -0.55
N ASP A 16 -3.94 -11.96 -0.08
CA ASP A 16 -4.43 -12.53 1.18
C ASP A 16 -4.18 -11.51 2.32
N PRO A 17 -5.24 -10.94 2.95
CA PRO A 17 -5.11 -9.93 3.99
C PRO A 17 -4.37 -10.44 5.24
N PHE A 18 -4.24 -11.76 5.41
CA PHE A 18 -3.41 -12.35 6.47
C PHE A 18 -1.92 -12.27 6.17
N SER A 19 -1.49 -12.15 4.90
CA SER A 19 -0.08 -12.01 4.55
C SER A 19 0.46 -10.60 4.85
N ALA A 20 -0.35 -9.56 4.64
CA ALA A 20 -0.03 -8.17 4.97
C ALA A 20 0.00 -7.94 6.50
N ALA A 21 -0.96 -8.51 7.22
CA ALA A 21 -0.99 -8.45 8.69
C ALA A 21 0.13 -9.26 9.36
N ARG A 22 0.67 -10.30 8.70
CA ARG A 22 1.85 -11.05 9.18
C ARG A 22 3.14 -10.25 9.01
N ARG A 23 3.28 -9.51 7.89
CA ARG A 23 4.42 -8.58 7.69
C ARG A 23 4.38 -7.39 8.66
N ASP A 24 3.20 -6.88 9.00
CA ASP A 24 3.07 -5.79 9.99
C ASP A 24 3.33 -6.25 11.44
N ARG A 25 3.16 -7.55 11.75
CA ARG A 25 3.56 -8.13 13.05
C ARG A 25 5.05 -8.45 13.13
N GLU A 26 5.72 -8.65 12.00
CA GLU A 26 7.19 -8.58 11.90
C GLU A 26 7.61 -7.10 11.86
N GLY A 27 7.37 -6.40 12.98
CA GLY A 27 7.60 -4.97 13.18
C GLY A 27 9.08 -4.53 13.17
N GLY A 28 9.84 -4.94 12.16
CA GLY A 28 11.10 -4.32 11.76
C GLY A 28 10.82 -3.17 10.79
N GLY A 29 10.14 -2.12 11.25
CA GLY A 29 10.14 -0.86 10.49
C GLY A 29 11.58 -0.48 10.18
N ASP A 30 11.84 0.00 8.96
CA ASP A 30 13.16 0.26 8.40
C ASP A 30 13.95 1.29 9.25
N ARG A 31 14.48 0.85 10.39
CA ARG A 31 15.22 1.63 11.38
C ARG A 31 16.69 1.82 10.97
N GLY A 32 17.12 1.08 9.94
CA GLY A 32 18.48 1.11 9.40
C GLY A 32 19.00 2.52 9.10
N PRO A 33 18.29 3.35 8.30
CA PRO A 33 18.77 4.70 7.97
C PRO A 33 18.83 5.64 9.18
N TYR A 34 17.87 5.54 10.12
CA TYR A 34 17.87 6.35 11.34
C TYR A 34 19.07 6.03 12.24
N LEU A 35 19.32 4.74 12.46
CA LEU A 35 20.44 4.27 13.28
C LEU A 35 21.79 4.64 12.65
N PHE A 36 21.93 4.45 11.34
CA PHE A 36 23.16 4.78 10.62
C PHE A 36 23.49 6.29 10.69
N THR A 37 22.49 7.15 10.48
CA THR A 37 22.66 8.61 10.59
C THR A 37 23.07 9.03 12.00
N ALA A 38 22.46 8.42 13.03
CA ALA A 38 22.82 8.68 14.43
C ALA A 38 24.27 8.25 14.75
N ILE A 39 24.73 7.11 14.22
CA ILE A 39 26.10 6.64 14.39
C ILE A 39 27.11 7.62 13.76
N LEU A 40 26.86 8.05 12.52
CA LEU A 40 27.70 9.06 11.84
C LEU A 40 27.78 10.37 12.63
N GLY A 41 26.64 10.88 13.09
CA GLY A 41 26.58 12.09 13.90
C GLY A 41 27.30 11.95 15.24
N LEU A 42 27.18 10.79 15.90
CA LEU A 42 27.87 10.49 17.14
C LEU A 42 29.40 10.46 16.95
N LEU A 43 29.88 9.79 15.91
CA LEU A 43 31.32 9.71 15.61
C LEU A 43 31.91 11.10 15.33
N LEU A 44 31.22 11.92 14.52
CA LEU A 44 31.62 13.30 14.22
C LEU A 44 31.62 14.17 15.49
N GLY A 45 30.57 14.08 16.32
CA GLY A 45 30.44 14.84 17.55
C GLY A 45 31.46 14.45 18.63
N LEU A 46 31.78 13.16 18.74
CA LEU A 46 32.81 12.66 19.65
C LEU A 46 34.21 13.12 19.23
N ASP A 47 34.53 13.14 17.94
CA ASP A 47 35.83 13.64 17.45
C ASP A 47 35.99 15.13 17.75
N LEU A 48 34.98 15.95 17.40
CA LEU A 48 34.95 17.39 17.69
C LEU A 48 35.06 17.68 19.19
N GLY A 49 34.34 16.91 20.02
CA GLY A 49 34.40 17.04 21.47
C GLY A 49 35.79 16.72 22.01
N ARG A 50 36.43 15.64 21.53
CA ARG A 50 37.78 15.25 21.96
C ARG A 50 38.82 16.32 21.58
N ASP A 51 38.76 16.82 20.35
CA ASP A 51 39.63 17.91 19.89
C ASP A 51 39.44 19.18 20.73
N ALA A 52 38.21 19.54 21.05
CA ALA A 52 37.90 20.72 21.87
C ALA A 52 38.46 20.63 23.31
N ILE A 53 38.62 19.42 23.85
CA ILE A 53 39.16 19.18 25.20
C ILE A 53 40.66 18.80 25.14
N GLY A 54 41.29 18.87 23.95
CA GLY A 54 42.70 18.52 23.75
C GLY A 54 43.03 17.03 23.88
N LEU A 55 42.01 16.16 23.88
CA LEU A 55 42.19 14.72 23.87
C LEU A 55 42.46 14.30 22.42
N GLY A 56 43.69 13.89 22.12
CA GLY A 56 44.05 13.35 20.80
C GLY A 56 43.20 12.15 20.37
N PRO A 57 43.48 11.58 19.18
CA PRO A 57 42.70 10.48 18.64
C PRO A 57 42.63 9.28 19.61
N PRO A 58 41.54 8.50 19.60
CA PRO A 58 41.38 7.36 20.48
C PRO A 58 42.59 6.41 20.40
N PRO A 59 43.07 5.88 21.54
CA PRO A 59 44.30 5.07 21.59
C PRO A 59 44.19 3.72 20.86
N PHE A 60 42.98 3.28 20.52
CA PHE A 60 42.73 2.08 19.73
C PHE A 60 42.79 2.31 18.21
N LEU A 61 42.87 3.57 17.75
CA LEU A 61 43.03 3.89 16.33
C LEU A 61 44.52 4.03 15.98
N PRO A 62 44.94 3.64 14.76
CA PRO A 62 46.29 3.86 14.28
C PRO A 62 46.67 5.35 14.31
N ALA A 63 47.95 5.65 14.57
CA ALA A 63 48.46 7.01 14.60
C ALA A 63 48.11 7.77 13.31
N GLY A 64 47.45 8.92 13.44
CA GLY A 64 47.00 9.75 12.32
C GLY A 64 45.55 9.51 11.85
N LEU A 65 44.85 8.51 12.39
CA LEU A 65 43.43 8.28 12.11
C LEU A 65 42.55 8.76 13.27
N SER A 66 41.52 9.54 12.95
CA SER A 66 40.53 10.06 13.89
C SER A 66 39.17 9.38 13.74
N LEU A 67 38.23 9.61 14.66
CA LEU A 67 36.86 9.05 14.53
C LEU A 67 36.16 9.59 13.28
N THR A 68 36.49 10.81 12.87
CA THR A 68 36.00 11.41 11.62
C THR A 68 36.49 10.66 10.38
N HIS A 69 37.69 10.07 10.39
CA HIS A 69 38.14 9.24 9.26
C HIS A 69 37.29 7.98 9.10
N VAL A 70 36.97 7.32 10.21
CA VAL A 70 36.10 6.14 10.23
C VAL A 70 34.70 6.52 9.74
N ALA A 71 34.18 7.63 10.23
CA ALA A 71 32.89 8.18 9.81
C ALA A 71 32.86 8.53 8.31
N ALA A 72 33.92 9.16 7.79
CA ALA A 72 34.03 9.53 6.39
C ALA A 72 34.00 8.30 5.47
N VAL A 73 34.73 7.24 5.81
CA VAL A 73 34.76 6.00 5.02
C VAL A 73 33.40 5.29 5.07
N LEU A 74 32.79 5.16 6.25
CA LEU A 74 31.46 4.55 6.39
C LEU A 74 30.40 5.32 5.59
N GLY A 75 30.43 6.65 5.68
CA GLY A 75 29.55 7.53 4.91
C GLY A 75 29.78 7.42 3.41
N ALA A 76 31.04 7.46 2.97
CA ALA A 76 31.42 7.35 1.57
C ALA A 76 30.97 6.01 0.95
N VAL A 77 31.16 4.89 1.65
CA VAL A 77 30.73 3.56 1.17
C VAL A 77 29.22 3.57 0.89
N ARG A 78 28.41 4.12 1.82
CA ARG A 78 26.95 4.18 1.68
C ARG A 78 26.50 5.05 0.51
N ILE A 79 27.12 6.23 0.33
CA ILE A 79 26.76 7.17 -0.73
C ILE A 79 27.26 6.70 -2.09
N VAL A 80 28.50 6.23 -2.19
CA VAL A 80 29.07 5.70 -3.45
C VAL A 80 28.28 4.49 -3.92
N TYR A 81 27.92 3.58 -3.02
CA TYR A 81 27.04 2.46 -3.37
C TYR A 81 25.70 2.95 -3.94
N GLY A 82 25.06 3.93 -3.28
CA GLY A 82 23.80 4.52 -3.76
C GLY A 82 23.93 5.20 -5.12
N ALA A 83 25.03 5.92 -5.35
CA ALA A 83 25.31 6.57 -6.63
C ALA A 83 25.59 5.55 -7.75
N LEU A 84 26.31 4.46 -7.46
CA LEU A 84 26.55 3.37 -8.41
C LEU A 84 25.25 2.64 -8.75
N GLU A 85 24.43 2.33 -7.76
CA GLU A 85 23.10 1.76 -7.95
C GLU A 85 22.25 2.66 -8.85
N ALA A 86 22.17 3.97 -8.56
CA ALA A 86 21.43 4.93 -9.39
C ALA A 86 21.96 4.98 -10.83
N LEU A 87 23.28 4.95 -11.01
CA LEU A 87 23.92 4.94 -12.32
C LEU A 87 23.61 3.67 -13.13
N VAL A 88 23.57 2.51 -12.48
CA VAL A 88 23.14 1.23 -13.10
C VAL A 88 21.70 1.34 -13.62
N HIS A 89 20.83 2.02 -12.88
CA HIS A 89 19.44 2.30 -13.27
C HIS A 89 19.30 3.53 -14.20
N ARG A 90 20.42 4.04 -14.75
CA ARG A 90 20.48 5.23 -15.63
C ARG A 90 19.88 6.51 -15.02
N ARG A 91 19.85 6.61 -13.70
CA ARG A 91 19.41 7.81 -12.96
C ARG A 91 20.65 8.56 -12.48
N ILE A 92 20.90 9.74 -13.04
CA ILE A 92 21.95 10.64 -12.55
C ILE A 92 21.26 11.72 -11.70
N GLY A 93 21.49 11.68 -10.39
CA GLY A 93 20.84 12.54 -9.40
C GLY A 93 21.81 13.14 -8.38
N ALA A 94 21.27 13.72 -7.30
CA ALA A 94 22.04 14.37 -6.24
C ALA A 94 23.10 13.45 -5.60
N ASP A 95 22.84 12.14 -5.56
CA ASP A 95 23.72 11.08 -5.03
C ASP A 95 25.09 11.09 -5.70
N PHE A 96 25.11 11.37 -7.01
CA PHE A 96 26.33 11.35 -7.80
C PHE A 96 27.24 12.52 -7.43
N ALA A 97 26.68 13.75 -7.38
CA ALA A 97 27.41 14.93 -6.89
C ALA A 97 27.92 14.72 -5.45
N LEU A 98 27.09 14.15 -4.59
CA LEU A 98 27.44 13.88 -3.20
C LEU A 98 28.58 12.85 -3.09
N ALA A 99 28.55 11.78 -3.90
CA ALA A 99 29.62 10.80 -3.98
C ALA A 99 30.93 11.42 -4.47
N GLN A 100 30.88 12.26 -5.52
CA GLN A 100 32.05 12.95 -6.05
C GLN A 100 32.66 13.92 -5.03
N ALA A 101 31.84 14.75 -4.37
CA ALA A 101 32.31 15.68 -3.34
C ALA A 101 32.95 14.94 -2.16
N CYS A 102 32.33 13.84 -1.72
CA CYS A 102 32.85 12.99 -0.65
C CYS A 102 34.20 12.35 -1.03
N LEU A 103 34.30 11.75 -2.22
CA LEU A 103 35.55 11.16 -2.72
C LEU A 103 36.65 12.21 -2.92
N ALA A 104 36.31 13.38 -3.48
CA ALA A 104 37.27 14.48 -3.67
C ALA A 104 37.80 15.00 -2.33
N ALA A 105 36.93 15.14 -1.32
CA ALA A 105 37.34 15.53 0.03
C ALA A 105 38.26 14.48 0.68
N LEU A 106 37.96 13.18 0.51
CA LEU A 106 38.82 12.09 1.00
C LEU A 106 40.20 12.10 0.33
N VAL A 107 40.26 12.28 -0.99
CA VAL A 107 41.54 12.33 -1.75
C VAL A 107 42.40 13.51 -1.33
N LEU A 108 41.80 14.65 -0.96
CA LEU A 108 42.52 15.81 -0.45
C LEU A 108 42.89 15.74 1.04
N GLY A 109 42.62 14.62 1.72
CA GLY A 109 42.90 14.47 3.15
C GLY A 109 42.00 15.34 4.03
N GLN A 110 40.75 15.58 3.61
CA GLN A 110 39.74 16.38 4.32
C GLN A 110 38.58 15.48 4.84
N PRO A 111 38.83 14.58 5.80
CA PRO A 111 37.84 13.62 6.30
C PRO A 111 36.65 14.30 7.00
N PHE A 112 36.87 15.47 7.60
CA PHE A 112 35.83 16.29 8.22
C PHE A 112 34.78 16.70 7.19
N VAL A 113 35.22 17.32 6.09
CA VAL A 113 34.34 17.75 5.00
C VAL A 113 33.59 16.55 4.40
N ALA A 114 34.28 15.42 4.20
CA ALA A 114 33.65 14.20 3.68
C ALA A 114 32.55 13.65 4.60
N THR A 115 32.79 13.59 5.92
CA THR A 115 31.81 13.09 6.91
C THR A 115 30.62 14.01 7.06
N GLU A 116 30.90 15.31 7.17
CA GLU A 116 29.91 16.35 7.41
C GLU A 116 28.87 16.42 6.29
N VAL A 117 29.32 16.47 5.04
CA VAL A 117 28.45 16.56 3.86
C VAL A 117 27.54 15.32 3.77
N VAL A 118 28.08 14.12 4.06
CA VAL A 118 27.28 12.88 4.11
C VAL A 118 26.27 12.90 5.25
N PHE A 119 26.69 13.32 6.45
CA PHE A 119 25.82 13.38 7.62
C PHE A 119 24.59 14.27 7.37
N ILE A 120 24.79 15.45 6.81
CA ILE A 120 23.69 16.40 6.55
C ILE A 120 22.75 15.89 5.44
N ALA A 121 23.28 15.27 4.40
CA ALA A 121 22.46 14.62 3.38
C ALA A 121 21.55 13.55 3.99
N LEU A 122 22.10 12.69 4.85
CA LEU A 122 21.35 11.65 5.55
C LEU A 122 20.32 12.21 6.54
N VAL A 123 20.61 13.33 7.21
CA VAL A 123 19.60 14.04 8.03
C VAL A 123 18.43 14.50 7.16
N GLY A 124 18.70 15.02 5.96
CA GLY A 124 17.67 15.35 4.97
C GLY A 124 16.80 14.14 4.61
N GLU A 125 17.42 12.99 4.32
CA GLU A 125 16.73 11.73 4.04
C GLU A 125 15.86 11.25 5.21
N VAL A 126 16.40 11.33 6.44
CA VAL A 126 15.69 10.95 7.67
C VAL A 126 14.46 11.83 7.89
N LEU A 127 14.57 13.15 7.66
CA LEU A 127 13.46 14.09 7.73
C LEU A 127 12.39 13.78 6.68
N GLU A 128 12.81 13.44 5.45
CA GLU A 128 11.90 13.02 4.39
C GLU A 128 11.16 11.73 4.77
N ALA A 129 11.90 10.67 5.14
CA ALA A 129 11.33 9.39 5.53
C ALA A 129 10.40 9.49 6.74
N PHE A 130 10.76 10.32 7.73
CA PHE A 130 9.91 10.63 8.88
C PHE A 130 8.57 11.27 8.46
N THR A 131 8.62 12.16 7.47
CA THR A 131 7.43 12.83 6.93
C THR A 131 6.51 11.85 6.19
N PHE A 132 7.08 10.88 5.45
CA PHE A 132 6.30 9.91 4.67
C PHE A 132 5.76 8.72 5.46
N SER A 133 6.46 8.22 6.50
CA SER A 133 6.08 6.95 7.16
C SER A 133 4.81 7.03 8.01
N ARG A 134 4.48 8.21 8.57
CA ARG A 134 3.26 8.42 9.37
C ARG A 134 1.98 8.44 8.53
N THR A 135 2.08 8.83 7.27
CA THR A 135 0.94 8.82 6.33
C THR A 135 0.53 7.40 5.93
N ARG A 136 1.47 6.44 5.93
CA ARG A 136 1.28 5.10 5.34
C ARG A 136 0.34 4.18 6.15
N LYS A 137 0.24 4.34 7.47
CA LYS A 137 -0.64 3.53 8.35
C LYS A 137 -2.14 3.75 8.13
N ALA A 138 -2.52 4.78 7.38
CA ALA A 138 -3.91 5.12 7.10
C ALA A 138 -4.50 4.42 5.86
N LEU A 139 -3.73 3.63 5.10
CA LEU A 139 -4.17 3.01 3.83
C LEU A 139 -4.88 1.66 3.98
N GLY A 140 -4.80 1.01 5.15
CA GLY A 140 -5.27 -0.36 5.35
C GLY A 140 -6.76 -0.53 5.71
N ARG A 141 -7.57 0.54 5.74
CA ARG A 141 -8.97 0.47 6.22
C ARG A 141 -10.02 0.62 5.13
N LEU A 142 -9.62 0.99 3.90
CA LEU A 142 -10.46 1.05 2.68
C LEU A 142 -11.29 -0.23 2.45
N VAL A 143 -10.73 -1.39 2.80
CA VAL A 143 -11.34 -2.73 2.56
C VAL A 143 -12.26 -3.17 3.72
N GLY A 144 -12.41 -2.35 4.76
CA GLY A 144 -13.21 -2.68 5.95
C GLY A 144 -14.72 -2.48 5.80
N GLN A 145 -15.17 -1.71 4.80
CA GLN A 145 -16.57 -1.25 4.71
C GLN A 145 -17.45 -1.99 3.70
N ALA A 146 -16.87 -2.81 2.81
CA ALA A 146 -17.66 -3.66 1.92
C ALA A 146 -18.28 -4.83 2.71
N PRO A 147 -19.55 -5.20 2.46
CA PRO A 147 -20.13 -6.40 3.04
C PRO A 147 -19.26 -7.61 2.67
N ARG A 148 -18.76 -8.33 3.68
CA ARG A 148 -17.85 -9.47 3.50
C ARG A 148 -18.61 -10.75 3.16
N THR A 149 -19.85 -10.83 3.59
CA THR A 149 -20.78 -11.92 3.35
C THR A 149 -22.08 -11.39 2.75
N ALA A 150 -22.76 -12.26 2.00
CA ALA A 150 -24.06 -12.03 1.39
C ALA A 150 -24.93 -13.26 1.66
N ARG A 151 -26.22 -13.03 1.91
CA ARG A 151 -27.20 -14.10 2.07
C ARG A 151 -27.91 -14.30 0.73
N VAL A 152 -27.78 -15.47 0.13
CA VAL A 152 -28.39 -15.81 -1.16
C VAL A 152 -29.32 -17.01 -1.04
N VAL A 153 -30.30 -17.10 -1.94
CA VAL A 153 -31.14 -18.29 -2.09
C VAL A 153 -30.55 -19.19 -3.17
N ARG A 154 -30.05 -20.35 -2.78
CA ARG A 154 -29.60 -21.43 -3.67
C ARG A 154 -30.35 -22.71 -3.32
N ASP A 155 -30.89 -23.40 -4.33
CA ASP A 155 -31.66 -24.64 -4.16
C ASP A 155 -32.86 -24.49 -3.19
N GLY A 156 -33.50 -23.32 -3.18
CA GLY A 156 -34.61 -23.02 -2.27
C GLY A 156 -34.24 -22.86 -0.79
N ARG A 157 -32.94 -22.77 -0.46
CA ARG A 157 -32.45 -22.55 0.90
C ARG A 157 -31.61 -21.27 1.00
N GLU A 158 -31.76 -20.57 2.12
CA GLU A 158 -30.89 -19.43 2.46
C GLU A 158 -29.48 -19.95 2.81
N GLN A 159 -28.46 -19.42 2.14
CA GLN A 159 -27.06 -19.71 2.40
C GLN A 159 -26.28 -18.40 2.54
N GLU A 160 -25.40 -18.33 3.53
CA GLU A 160 -24.48 -17.21 3.70
C GLU A 160 -23.17 -17.53 2.99
N VAL A 161 -22.81 -16.71 2.01
CA VAL A 161 -21.62 -16.88 1.16
C VAL A 161 -20.76 -15.62 1.22
N PRO A 162 -19.45 -15.69 0.97
CA PRO A 162 -18.65 -14.49 0.76
C PRO A 162 -19.24 -13.62 -0.36
N ALA A 163 -19.26 -12.29 -0.20
CA ALA A 163 -19.91 -11.40 -1.17
C ALA A 163 -19.31 -11.48 -2.59
N ARG A 164 -18.05 -11.92 -2.71
CA ARG A 164 -17.37 -12.19 -3.98
C ARG A 164 -17.84 -13.46 -4.69
N ASP A 165 -18.49 -14.38 -3.99
CA ASP A 165 -18.93 -15.67 -4.50
C ASP A 165 -20.41 -15.63 -4.94
N VAL A 166 -21.04 -14.45 -4.89
CA VAL A 166 -22.40 -14.21 -5.40
C VAL A 166 -22.34 -14.10 -6.91
N ALA A 167 -23.18 -14.88 -7.61
CA ALA A 167 -23.26 -14.87 -9.06
C ALA A 167 -24.40 -13.97 -9.57
N VAL A 168 -24.26 -13.47 -10.80
CA VAL A 168 -25.34 -12.74 -11.49
C VAL A 168 -26.55 -13.67 -11.65
N GLY A 169 -27.74 -13.15 -11.38
CA GLY A 169 -29.00 -13.87 -11.39
C GLY A 169 -29.41 -14.47 -10.04
N GLU A 170 -28.51 -14.51 -9.05
CA GLU A 170 -28.85 -15.03 -7.72
C GLU A 170 -29.74 -14.06 -6.94
N LEU A 171 -30.61 -14.62 -6.09
CA LEU A 171 -31.50 -13.86 -5.25
C LEU A 171 -30.85 -13.61 -3.88
N ALA A 172 -30.38 -12.39 -3.66
CA ALA A 172 -29.85 -11.93 -2.39
C ALA A 172 -30.98 -11.49 -1.45
N ILE A 173 -30.94 -11.92 -0.19
CA ILE A 173 -31.87 -11.49 0.86
C ILE A 173 -31.16 -10.45 1.71
N ILE A 174 -31.75 -9.26 1.83
CA ILE A 174 -31.21 -8.17 2.63
C ILE A 174 -32.23 -7.81 3.71
N ARG A 175 -31.80 -7.93 4.97
CA ARG A 175 -32.62 -7.61 6.13
C ARG A 175 -32.44 -6.15 6.54
N GLU A 176 -33.33 -5.70 7.42
CA GLU A 176 -33.27 -4.38 8.01
C GLU A 176 -31.89 -4.13 8.67
N GLY A 177 -31.28 -2.99 8.36
CA GLY A 177 -29.96 -2.59 8.85
C GLY A 177 -28.77 -3.22 8.13
N GLU A 178 -28.99 -4.12 7.17
CA GLU A 178 -27.91 -4.73 6.40
C GLU A 178 -27.52 -3.87 5.19
N ARG A 179 -26.23 -3.90 4.82
CA ARG A 179 -25.76 -3.30 3.57
C ARG A 179 -26.06 -4.22 2.40
N ILE A 180 -26.49 -3.63 1.30
CA ILE A 180 -26.79 -4.37 0.07
C ILE A 180 -25.45 -4.84 -0.54
N PRO A 181 -25.25 -6.15 -0.78
CA PRO A 181 -23.96 -6.70 -1.24
C PRO A 181 -23.76 -6.66 -2.76
N VAL A 182 -24.82 -6.46 -3.54
CA VAL A 182 -24.83 -6.54 -5.01
C VAL A 182 -25.62 -5.38 -5.61
N ASP A 183 -25.35 -5.04 -6.87
CA ASP A 183 -26.26 -4.19 -7.64
C ASP A 183 -27.34 -5.07 -8.26
N GLY A 184 -28.59 -4.62 -8.25
CA GLY A 184 -29.69 -5.39 -8.84
C GLY A 184 -31.05 -4.76 -8.67
N ALA A 185 -32.09 -5.47 -9.12
CA ALA A 185 -33.48 -5.05 -8.99
C ALA A 185 -34.16 -5.78 -7.81
N ILE A 186 -35.01 -5.06 -7.07
CA ILE A 186 -35.84 -5.68 -6.03
C ILE A 186 -36.90 -6.56 -6.71
N GLU A 187 -36.94 -7.82 -6.34
CA GLU A 187 -37.95 -8.78 -6.80
C GLU A 187 -39.13 -8.84 -5.84
N GLU A 188 -38.84 -8.85 -4.54
CA GLU A 188 -39.86 -8.91 -3.48
C GLU A 188 -39.50 -8.01 -2.30
N GLY A 189 -40.53 -7.51 -1.62
CA GLY A 189 -40.38 -6.60 -0.48
C GLY A 189 -40.40 -5.12 -0.87
N ARG A 190 -40.50 -4.26 0.14
CA ARG A 190 -40.46 -2.81 0.02
C ARG A 190 -39.66 -2.27 1.20
N SER A 191 -38.83 -1.27 0.94
CA SER A 191 -37.96 -0.67 1.94
C SER A 191 -37.67 0.78 1.59
N THR A 192 -37.14 1.51 2.55
CA THR A 192 -36.42 2.76 2.33
C THR A 192 -34.93 2.45 2.38
N VAL A 193 -34.21 2.80 1.32
CA VAL A 193 -32.78 2.49 1.16
C VAL A 193 -31.98 3.78 1.24
N ASP A 194 -31.02 3.83 2.15
CA ASP A 194 -30.06 4.92 2.25
C ASP A 194 -28.94 4.72 1.24
N GLN A 195 -28.96 5.58 0.22
CA GLN A 195 -28.03 5.56 -0.90
C GLN A 195 -26.97 6.67 -0.80
N SER A 196 -26.92 7.40 0.33
CA SER A 196 -26.01 8.54 0.54
C SER A 196 -24.55 8.20 0.22
N ALA A 197 -24.13 6.98 0.52
CA ALA A 197 -22.80 6.46 0.20
C ALA A 197 -22.49 6.46 -1.32
N ILE A 198 -23.47 6.29 -2.19
CA ILE A 198 -23.27 6.14 -3.64
C ILE A 198 -23.73 7.37 -4.41
N ASN A 199 -24.88 7.94 -4.08
CA ASN A 199 -25.45 9.07 -4.82
C ASN A 199 -25.32 10.42 -4.08
N GLY A 200 -24.92 10.43 -2.81
CA GLY A 200 -24.78 11.65 -2.02
C GLY A 200 -26.11 12.29 -1.60
N GLU A 201 -27.25 11.63 -1.82
CA GLU A 201 -28.54 12.12 -1.35
C GLU A 201 -28.70 11.82 0.14
N SER A 202 -28.99 12.84 0.95
CA SER A 202 -29.16 12.71 2.41
C SER A 202 -30.54 12.17 2.80
N ILE A 203 -31.50 12.18 1.89
CA ILE A 203 -32.84 11.63 2.10
C ILE A 203 -32.84 10.20 1.54
N PRO A 204 -33.08 9.18 2.37
CA PRO A 204 -33.20 7.81 1.91
C PRO A 204 -34.32 7.66 0.85
N ALA A 205 -34.07 6.82 -0.15
CA ALA A 205 -34.98 6.62 -1.27
C ALA A 205 -35.94 5.45 -1.00
N ASP A 206 -37.22 5.66 -1.30
CA ASP A 206 -38.24 4.63 -1.17
C ASP A 206 -38.20 3.68 -2.37
N LYS A 207 -38.18 2.37 -2.10
CA LYS A 207 -37.94 1.32 -3.10
C LYS A 207 -38.91 0.15 -2.95
N GLY A 208 -39.35 -0.39 -4.08
CA GLY A 208 -40.19 -1.57 -4.18
C GLY A 208 -39.85 -2.46 -5.38
N PRO A 209 -40.70 -3.47 -5.66
CA PRO A 209 -40.43 -4.43 -6.73
C PRO A 209 -40.22 -3.74 -8.09
N GLY A 210 -39.14 -4.11 -8.78
CA GLY A 210 -38.69 -3.51 -10.04
C GLY A 210 -37.68 -2.37 -9.89
N ASP A 211 -37.54 -1.77 -8.71
CA ASP A 211 -36.60 -0.67 -8.51
C ASP A 211 -35.16 -1.17 -8.34
N ALA A 212 -34.20 -0.44 -8.92
CA ALA A 212 -32.78 -0.72 -8.78
C ALA A 212 -32.24 -0.30 -7.40
N VAL A 213 -31.32 -1.11 -6.88
CA VAL A 213 -30.52 -0.88 -5.67
C VAL A 213 -29.03 -1.14 -5.95
N PHE A 214 -28.15 -0.50 -5.17
CA PHE A 214 -26.71 -0.51 -5.42
C PHE A 214 -25.95 -1.15 -4.25
N ALA A 215 -24.87 -1.86 -4.57
CA ALA A 215 -23.95 -2.43 -3.61
C ALA A 215 -23.36 -1.32 -2.71
N GLY A 216 -23.25 -1.62 -1.42
CA GLY A 216 -22.73 -0.71 -0.39
C GLY A 216 -23.77 0.23 0.24
N THR A 217 -24.96 0.36 -0.36
CA THR A 217 -26.09 1.12 0.22
C THR A 217 -26.71 0.39 1.40
N LEU A 218 -27.43 1.10 2.29
CA LEU A 218 -27.96 0.55 3.54
C LEU A 218 -29.47 0.36 3.44
N ASN A 219 -29.94 -0.86 3.69
CA ASN A 219 -31.36 -1.16 3.79
C ASN A 219 -31.88 -0.68 5.16
N GLN A 220 -32.79 0.31 5.21
CA GLN A 220 -33.21 0.89 6.49
C GLN A 220 -34.40 0.18 7.13
N TYR A 221 -35.35 -0.37 6.35
CA TYR A 221 -36.60 -0.92 6.89
C TYR A 221 -37.10 -2.14 6.12
N GLY A 222 -37.51 -3.18 6.85
CA GLY A 222 -38.09 -4.37 6.23
C GLY A 222 -37.08 -5.23 5.47
N VAL A 223 -37.57 -6.33 4.90
CA VAL A 223 -36.76 -7.31 4.16
C VAL A 223 -37.01 -7.16 2.68
N ILE A 224 -35.94 -7.07 1.89
CA ILE A 224 -35.99 -7.05 0.43
C ILE A 224 -35.23 -8.24 -0.15
N ARG A 225 -35.76 -8.78 -1.24
CA ARG A 225 -35.11 -9.80 -2.06
C ARG A 225 -34.67 -9.13 -3.35
N VAL A 226 -33.37 -9.13 -3.61
CA VAL A 226 -32.75 -8.42 -4.73
C VAL A 226 -32.12 -9.43 -5.65
N ARG A 227 -32.47 -9.38 -6.93
CA ARG A 227 -31.85 -10.22 -7.94
C ARG A 227 -30.55 -9.56 -8.41
N ALA A 228 -29.43 -10.24 -8.20
CA ALA A 228 -28.10 -9.72 -8.53
C ALA A 228 -27.97 -9.52 -10.05
N GLU A 229 -27.68 -8.30 -10.49
CA GLU A 229 -27.39 -7.96 -11.88
C GLU A 229 -25.89 -7.73 -12.10
N ARG A 230 -25.23 -7.07 -11.15
CA ARG A 230 -23.77 -6.82 -11.18
C ARG A 230 -23.17 -7.09 -9.81
N VAL A 231 -22.04 -7.80 -9.79
CA VAL A 231 -21.38 -8.30 -8.56
C VAL A 231 -19.89 -7.97 -8.57
N GLY A 232 -19.24 -7.99 -7.40
CA GLY A 232 -17.79 -7.80 -7.26
C GLY A 232 -17.28 -6.51 -7.90
N ARG A 233 -16.32 -6.61 -8.84
CA ARG A 233 -15.70 -5.46 -9.55
C ARG A 233 -16.64 -4.75 -10.51
N GLU A 234 -17.73 -5.40 -10.94
CA GLU A 234 -18.72 -4.85 -11.86
C GLU A 234 -19.83 -4.06 -11.16
N SER A 235 -20.01 -4.27 -9.86
CA SER A 235 -20.90 -3.47 -9.02
C SER A 235 -20.49 -2.00 -8.98
N THR A 236 -21.43 -1.11 -8.72
CA THR A 236 -21.20 0.34 -8.63
C THR A 236 -20.12 0.66 -7.59
N PHE A 237 -20.15 -0.01 -6.43
CA PHE A 237 -19.11 0.12 -5.42
C PHE A 237 -17.73 -0.40 -5.89
N GLY A 238 -17.69 -1.55 -6.59
CA GLY A 238 -16.47 -2.09 -7.18
C GLY A 238 -15.83 -1.17 -8.23
N GLN A 239 -16.67 -0.48 -9.02
CA GLN A 239 -16.23 0.53 -9.99
C GLN A 239 -15.62 1.75 -9.29
N VAL A 240 -16.24 2.23 -8.21
CA VAL A 240 -15.70 3.32 -7.37
C VAL A 240 -14.30 2.97 -6.86
N VAL A 241 -14.12 1.77 -6.29
CA VAL A 241 -12.81 1.30 -5.80
C VAL A 241 -11.77 1.25 -6.92
N ARG A 242 -12.14 0.74 -8.10
CA ARG A 242 -11.23 0.68 -9.24
C ARG A 242 -10.81 2.08 -9.72
N LEU A 243 -11.77 3.00 -9.88
CA LEU A 243 -11.49 4.37 -10.30
C LEU A 243 -10.55 5.10 -9.32
N VAL A 244 -10.76 4.90 -8.02
CA VAL A 244 -9.87 5.47 -6.98
C VAL A 244 -8.46 4.89 -7.09
N SER A 245 -8.32 3.59 -7.31
CA SER A 245 -7.02 2.92 -7.46
C SER A 245 -6.26 3.40 -8.71
N GLU A 246 -6.95 3.47 -9.86
CA GLU A 246 -6.39 3.93 -11.13
C GLU A 246 -5.94 5.40 -11.06
N ALA A 247 -6.77 6.28 -10.48
CA ALA A 247 -6.44 7.69 -10.31
C ALA A 247 -5.19 7.90 -9.44
N ARG A 248 -5.04 7.09 -8.38
CA ARG A 248 -3.87 7.14 -7.49
C ARG A 248 -2.57 6.69 -8.16
N ARG A 249 -2.61 5.64 -8.99
CA ARG A 249 -1.42 5.18 -9.72
C ARG A 249 -0.87 6.30 -10.62
N ARG A 250 -1.72 6.97 -11.41
CA ARG A 250 -1.31 8.08 -12.28
C ARG A 250 -0.74 9.27 -11.51
N LYS A 251 -1.26 9.54 -10.31
CA LYS A 251 -0.85 10.67 -9.47
C LYS A 251 0.52 10.47 -8.81
N ALA A 252 1.03 9.24 -8.75
CA ALA A 252 2.33 8.91 -8.16
C ALA A 252 3.53 9.30 -9.05
N GLU A 253 3.32 9.53 -10.34
CA GLU A 253 4.38 9.81 -11.34
C GLU A 253 4.83 11.29 -11.41
N VAL A 254 4.34 12.16 -10.52
CA VAL A 254 4.65 13.60 -10.59
C VAL A 254 6.03 13.92 -10.02
N GLU A 255 6.96 14.34 -10.89
CA GLU A 255 8.32 14.77 -10.54
C GLU A 255 8.36 16.05 -9.71
N ARG A 256 9.15 16.07 -8.62
CA ARG A 256 9.32 17.23 -7.73
C ARG A 256 9.98 18.40 -8.47
N LEU A 257 9.66 19.62 -8.06
CA LEU A 257 10.36 20.81 -8.57
C LEU A 257 11.88 20.74 -8.31
N ALA A 258 12.29 20.27 -7.12
CA ALA A 258 13.68 20.09 -6.76
C ALA A 258 14.38 19.06 -7.67
N ASP A 259 13.73 17.93 -7.94
CA ASP A 259 14.27 16.84 -8.79
C ASP A 259 14.44 17.29 -10.25
N ARG A 260 13.44 18.02 -10.77
CA ARG A 260 13.52 18.61 -12.12
C ARG A 260 14.69 19.58 -12.25
N LEU A 261 14.89 20.42 -11.24
CA LEU A 261 15.97 21.40 -11.23
C LEU A 261 17.34 20.74 -11.00
N ALA A 262 17.41 19.66 -10.23
CA ALA A 262 18.63 18.89 -10.00
C ALA A 262 19.23 18.33 -11.30
N ARG A 263 18.39 17.91 -12.26
CA ARG A 263 18.82 17.44 -13.59
C ARG A 263 19.62 18.49 -14.39
N TYR A 264 19.35 19.78 -14.17
CA TYR A 264 20.10 20.87 -14.81
C TYR A 264 21.27 21.35 -13.93
N PHE A 265 21.09 21.31 -12.62
CA PHE A 265 22.10 21.75 -11.66
C PHE A 265 23.38 20.92 -11.75
N LEU A 266 23.26 19.58 -11.79
CA LEU A 266 24.42 18.69 -11.77
C LEU A 266 25.35 18.89 -12.98
N PRO A 267 24.87 18.87 -14.25
CA PRO A 267 25.73 19.16 -15.40
C PRO A 267 26.37 20.55 -15.36
N ALA A 268 25.68 21.55 -14.79
CA ALA A 268 26.21 22.91 -14.68
C ALA A 268 27.39 22.98 -13.68
N VAL A 269 27.29 22.25 -12.56
CA VAL A 269 28.36 22.13 -11.56
C VAL A 269 29.57 21.42 -12.15
N GLU A 270 29.36 20.29 -12.83
CA GLU A 270 30.44 19.55 -13.51
C GLU A 270 31.15 20.42 -14.54
N LEU A 271 30.39 21.14 -15.36
CA LEU A 271 30.95 22.06 -16.33
C LEU A 271 31.78 23.16 -15.63
N ALA A 272 31.29 23.73 -14.53
CA ALA A 272 32.03 24.74 -13.77
C ALA A 272 33.34 24.18 -13.17
N ALA A 273 33.34 22.95 -12.65
CA ALA A 273 34.52 22.27 -12.14
C ALA A 273 35.55 22.01 -13.26
N ILE A 274 35.10 21.48 -14.40
CA ILE A 274 35.95 21.24 -15.59
C ILE A 274 36.55 22.54 -16.11
N LEU A 275 35.76 23.61 -16.22
CA LEU A 275 36.25 24.92 -16.67
C LEU A 275 37.26 25.51 -15.69
N THR A 276 37.06 25.35 -14.39
CA THR A 276 38.00 25.80 -13.34
C THR A 276 39.33 25.06 -13.47
N LEU A 277 39.28 23.73 -13.63
CA LEU A 277 40.47 22.89 -13.80
C LEU A 277 41.22 23.25 -15.09
N ALA A 278 40.52 23.35 -16.22
CA ALA A 278 41.10 23.69 -17.52
C ALA A 278 41.75 25.09 -17.50
N ALA A 279 41.05 26.10 -16.95
CA ALA A 279 41.59 27.44 -16.81
C ALA A 279 42.83 27.48 -15.92
N GLY A 280 42.85 26.71 -14.83
CA GLY A 280 44.00 26.62 -13.94
C GLY A 280 45.21 25.96 -14.58
N TYR A 281 45.03 24.89 -15.36
CA TYR A 281 46.12 24.28 -16.13
C TYR A 281 46.66 25.20 -17.22
N LEU A 282 45.78 25.88 -17.97
CA LEU A 282 46.20 26.83 -19.01
C LEU A 282 46.93 28.05 -18.46
N ARG A 283 46.63 28.47 -17.22
CA ARG A 283 47.25 29.62 -16.55
C ARG A 283 48.36 29.26 -15.56
N GLY A 284 48.61 27.97 -15.31
CA GLY A 284 49.63 27.51 -14.38
C GLY A 284 49.34 27.81 -12.90
N TRP A 285 48.08 27.73 -12.46
CA TRP A 285 47.72 27.97 -11.06
C TRP A 285 48.22 26.84 -10.13
N PRO A 286 49.05 27.13 -9.11
CA PRO A 286 49.59 26.10 -8.21
C PRO A 286 48.52 25.46 -7.31
N ASP A 287 47.39 26.15 -7.12
CA ASP A 287 46.26 25.77 -6.27
C ASP A 287 45.04 25.26 -7.07
N VAL A 288 45.23 24.86 -8.34
CA VAL A 288 44.14 24.45 -9.25
C VAL A 288 43.25 23.34 -8.67
N TRP A 289 43.84 22.34 -8.02
CA TRP A 289 43.10 21.24 -7.40
C TRP A 289 42.26 21.73 -6.22
N SER A 290 42.82 22.60 -5.37
CA SER A 290 42.11 23.18 -4.24
C SER A 290 40.91 24.02 -4.69
N ARG A 291 41.03 24.80 -5.78
CA ARG A 291 39.91 25.57 -6.36
C ARG A 291 38.83 24.68 -6.94
N THR A 292 39.24 23.64 -7.67
CA THR A 292 38.31 22.69 -8.31
C THR A 292 37.52 21.92 -7.26
N VAL A 293 38.17 21.48 -6.18
CA VAL A 293 37.45 20.80 -5.09
C VAL A 293 36.60 21.77 -4.29
N ALA A 294 37.02 23.02 -4.05
CA ALA A 294 36.16 24.02 -3.43
C ALA A 294 34.87 24.28 -4.22
N VAL A 295 34.95 24.28 -5.56
CA VAL A 295 33.79 24.34 -6.48
C VAL A 295 32.87 23.14 -6.29
N LEU A 296 33.41 21.91 -6.27
CA LEU A 296 32.62 20.70 -6.09
C LEU A 296 31.97 20.62 -4.69
N VAL A 297 32.69 21.02 -3.64
CA VAL A 297 32.21 21.00 -2.25
C VAL A 297 31.06 21.98 -2.06
N VAL A 298 31.22 23.23 -2.51
CA VAL A 298 30.16 24.25 -2.32
C VAL A 298 28.92 23.96 -3.15
N ALA A 299 29.11 23.23 -4.26
CA ALA A 299 28.05 22.80 -5.14
C ALA A 299 27.27 21.58 -4.63
N CYS A 300 27.50 21.08 -3.40
CA CYS A 300 26.61 20.04 -2.84
C CYS A 300 25.15 20.53 -2.96
N PRO A 301 24.23 19.70 -3.49
CA PRO A 301 22.82 20.05 -3.59
C PRO A 301 22.08 19.98 -2.24
N CYS A 302 22.78 19.95 -1.11
CA CYS A 302 22.21 19.77 0.22
C CYS A 302 21.08 20.79 0.53
N ALA A 303 21.26 22.07 0.16
CA ALA A 303 20.25 23.12 0.27
C ALA A 303 19.01 22.89 -0.64
N LEU A 304 19.23 22.34 -1.83
CA LEU A 304 18.18 21.99 -2.80
C LEU A 304 17.36 20.79 -2.28
N VAL A 305 18.03 19.77 -1.75
CA VAL A 305 17.42 18.56 -1.17
C VAL A 305 16.59 18.91 0.07
N LEU A 306 17.08 19.78 0.94
CA LEU A 306 16.39 20.14 2.18
C LEU A 306 15.22 21.12 1.97
N ALA A 307 15.22 21.89 0.89
CA ALA A 307 14.28 22.99 0.65
C ALA A 307 12.80 22.58 0.80
N THR A 308 12.42 21.46 0.18
CA THR A 308 11.06 20.92 0.18
C THR A 308 10.67 20.25 1.50
N PRO A 309 11.39 19.21 2.00
CA PRO A 309 10.98 18.49 3.21
C PRO A 309 10.95 19.39 4.44
N ALA A 310 11.87 20.36 4.59
CA ALA A 310 11.85 21.28 5.72
C ALA A 310 10.61 22.19 5.71
N ALA A 311 10.25 22.75 4.55
CA ALA A 311 9.07 23.60 4.41
C ALA A 311 7.78 22.79 4.63
N MET A 312 7.71 21.57 4.11
CA MET A 312 6.58 20.66 4.29
C MET A 312 6.37 20.30 5.76
N LEU A 313 7.44 19.92 6.47
CA LEU A 313 7.36 19.57 7.88
C LEU A 313 6.86 20.74 8.74
N ALA A 314 7.37 21.95 8.48
CA ALA A 314 6.93 23.15 9.17
C ALA A 314 5.44 23.46 8.92
N SER A 315 4.97 23.33 7.68
CA SER A 315 3.56 23.51 7.34
C SER A 315 2.66 22.43 7.92
N MET A 316 3.07 21.16 7.87
CA MET A 316 2.33 20.06 8.48
C MET A 316 2.19 20.22 9.98
N ALA A 317 3.26 20.63 10.68
CA ALA A 317 3.22 20.89 12.11
C ALA A 317 2.28 22.05 12.48
N TRP A 318 2.16 23.07 11.62
CA TRP A 318 1.18 24.15 11.79
C TRP A 318 -0.25 23.66 11.53
N LEU A 319 -0.48 22.91 10.45
CA LEU A 319 -1.78 22.38 10.05
C LEU A 319 -2.36 21.35 11.01
N ALA A 320 -1.51 20.49 11.57
CA ALA A 320 -1.93 19.49 12.55
C ALA A 320 -2.59 20.13 13.78
N ARG A 321 -2.13 21.33 14.19
CA ARG A 321 -2.74 22.10 15.30
C ARG A 321 -4.12 22.67 14.96
N ARG A 322 -4.47 22.75 13.68
CA ARG A 322 -5.76 23.25 13.16
C ARG A 322 -6.67 22.13 12.66
N GLY A 323 -6.38 20.87 12.99
CA GLY A 323 -7.21 19.73 12.59
C GLY A 323 -7.11 19.39 11.10
N VAL A 324 -6.04 19.80 10.41
CA VAL A 324 -5.80 19.42 9.01
C VAL A 324 -4.70 18.39 8.93
N LEU A 325 -5.04 17.22 8.41
CA LEU A 325 -4.11 16.12 8.19
C LEU A 325 -3.77 16.02 6.71
N ILE A 326 -2.47 15.88 6.41
CA ILE A 326 -1.96 15.78 5.04
C ILE A 326 -1.55 14.35 4.74
N LYS A 327 -1.94 13.87 3.56
CA LYS A 327 -1.61 12.58 3.01
C LYS A 327 -0.76 12.76 1.76
N GLY A 328 0.54 12.50 1.91
CA GLY A 328 1.52 12.55 0.84
C GLY A 328 2.35 13.85 0.85
N GLY A 329 3.63 13.73 0.49
CA GLY A 329 4.61 14.81 0.58
C GLY A 329 4.37 16.01 -0.36
N TYR A 330 3.53 15.86 -1.38
CA TYR A 330 3.32 16.89 -2.43
C TYR A 330 1.93 17.51 -2.45
N ALA A 331 1.07 17.14 -1.51
CA ALA A 331 -0.31 17.62 -1.47
C ALA A 331 -0.39 19.15 -1.41
N LEU A 332 0.48 19.78 -0.60
CA LEU A 332 0.57 21.24 -0.46
C LEU A 332 1.04 21.94 -1.75
N GLU A 333 1.98 21.38 -2.50
CA GLU A 333 2.42 21.97 -3.78
C GLU A 333 1.30 21.95 -4.82
N ARG A 334 0.57 20.84 -4.91
CA ARG A 334 -0.56 20.70 -5.84
C ARG A 334 -1.70 21.63 -5.46
N LEU A 335 -2.04 21.71 -4.17
CA LEU A 335 -3.08 22.62 -3.69
C LEU A 335 -2.71 24.09 -3.94
N ALA A 336 -1.43 24.46 -3.77
CA ALA A 336 -0.96 25.81 -4.07
C ALA A 336 -1.14 26.21 -5.54
N ALA A 337 -1.05 25.23 -6.45
CA ALA A 337 -1.21 25.43 -7.89
C ALA A 337 -2.68 25.39 -8.35
N CYS A 338 -3.62 24.98 -7.49
CA CYS A 338 -5.04 24.88 -7.85
C CYS A 338 -5.64 26.26 -8.12
N ASP A 339 -6.34 26.36 -9.26
CA ASP A 339 -7.04 27.55 -9.74
C ASP A 339 -8.56 27.34 -9.87
N THR A 340 -9.01 26.09 -9.71
CA THR A 340 -10.39 25.66 -9.84
C THR A 340 -10.79 24.85 -8.61
N PHE A 341 -11.91 25.17 -7.98
CA PHE A 341 -12.44 24.44 -6.83
C PHE A 341 -13.80 23.82 -7.15
N ALA A 342 -13.87 22.50 -7.07
CA ALA A 342 -15.11 21.75 -7.09
C ALA A 342 -15.51 21.37 -5.67
N PHE A 343 -16.78 21.57 -5.34
CA PHE A 343 -17.36 21.21 -4.05
C PHE A 343 -18.47 20.19 -4.27
N ASP A 344 -18.47 19.13 -3.46
CA ASP A 344 -19.71 18.40 -3.23
C ASP A 344 -20.72 19.30 -2.49
N LYS A 345 -22.01 19.05 -2.71
CA LYS A 345 -23.07 19.80 -2.07
C LYS A 345 -23.38 19.25 -0.68
N THR A 346 -23.76 17.97 -0.59
CA THR A 346 -24.36 17.37 0.61
C THR A 346 -23.28 17.12 1.65
N GLY A 347 -23.44 17.61 2.88
CA GLY A 347 -22.48 17.37 3.96
C GLY A 347 -21.14 18.14 3.83
N THR A 348 -20.84 18.63 2.62
CA THR A 348 -19.72 19.53 2.31
C THR A 348 -20.12 21.01 2.39
N LEU A 349 -20.90 21.54 1.43
CA LEU A 349 -21.40 22.93 1.48
C LEU A 349 -22.62 23.07 2.40
N THR A 350 -23.34 21.98 2.60
CA THR A 350 -24.48 21.88 3.51
C THR A 350 -24.16 21.03 4.72
N GLU A 351 -25.02 21.07 5.73
CA GLU A 351 -24.89 20.25 6.95
C GLU A 351 -25.21 18.77 6.69
N GLY A 352 -25.81 18.43 5.55
CA GLY A 352 -26.27 17.08 5.24
C GLY A 352 -27.47 16.65 6.10
N ARG A 353 -28.18 17.62 6.68
CA ARG A 353 -29.30 17.40 7.60
C ARG A 353 -30.49 18.28 7.18
N PRO A 354 -31.66 17.68 6.88
CA PRO A 354 -32.84 18.46 6.54
C PRO A 354 -33.29 19.32 7.72
N ARG A 355 -33.77 20.53 7.44
CA ARG A 355 -34.40 21.44 8.39
C ARG A 355 -35.69 22.01 7.80
N VAL A 356 -36.64 22.35 8.67
CA VAL A 356 -37.89 23.03 8.30
C VAL A 356 -37.58 24.42 7.74
N ALA A 357 -37.83 24.59 6.45
CA ALA A 357 -37.58 25.81 5.71
C ALA A 357 -38.84 26.67 5.53
N SER A 358 -39.95 26.02 5.26
CA SER A 358 -41.25 26.67 5.02
C SER A 358 -42.37 25.84 5.65
N ILE A 359 -43.43 26.54 6.05
CA ILE A 359 -44.63 25.97 6.65
C ILE A 359 -45.79 26.64 5.92
N VAL A 360 -46.62 25.86 5.23
CA VAL A 360 -47.71 26.37 4.40
C VAL A 360 -49.01 25.79 4.93
N PRO A 361 -49.66 26.48 5.90
CA PRO A 361 -50.94 26.04 6.41
C PRO A 361 -52.08 26.29 5.42
N LEU A 362 -53.06 25.39 5.42
CA LEU A 362 -54.28 25.47 4.63
C LEU A 362 -55.50 25.37 5.55
N GLY A 363 -56.67 25.82 5.08
CA GLY A 363 -57.93 25.65 5.82
C GLY A 363 -58.03 26.44 7.15
N GLY A 364 -57.29 27.55 7.30
CA GLY A 364 -57.38 28.44 8.47
C GLY A 364 -56.54 28.02 9.69
N LEU A 365 -55.67 27.01 9.55
CA LEU A 365 -54.64 26.68 10.54
C LEU A 365 -53.53 27.74 10.56
N ASP A 366 -52.88 27.90 11.70
CA ASP A 366 -51.64 28.67 11.83
C ASP A 366 -50.41 27.77 11.64
N GLU A 367 -49.26 28.39 11.39
CA GLU A 367 -48.00 27.64 11.19
C GLU A 367 -47.62 26.80 12.42
N ALA A 368 -47.87 27.31 13.62
CA ALA A 368 -47.56 26.64 14.87
C ALA A 368 -48.43 25.40 15.07
N GLY A 369 -49.73 25.49 14.79
CA GLY A 369 -50.66 24.35 14.86
C GLY A 369 -50.33 23.27 13.84
N LEU A 370 -50.00 23.65 12.60
CA LEU A 370 -49.58 22.69 11.56
C LEU A 370 -48.31 21.95 11.96
N LEU A 371 -47.28 22.69 12.40
CA LEU A 371 -45.99 22.11 12.77
C LEU A 371 -46.09 21.25 14.03
N GLY A 372 -46.86 21.68 15.04
CA GLY A 372 -47.08 20.91 16.26
C GLY A 372 -47.80 19.58 15.99
N MET A 373 -48.80 19.59 15.12
CA MET A 373 -49.54 18.40 14.70
C MET A 373 -48.63 17.41 13.94
N ALA A 374 -47.85 17.91 12.98
CA ALA A 374 -46.90 17.08 12.24
C ALA A 374 -45.81 16.50 13.15
N ALA A 375 -45.27 17.31 14.07
CA ALA A 375 -44.25 16.87 15.02
C ALA A 375 -44.77 15.83 16.03
N ALA A 376 -46.03 15.92 16.45
CA ALA A 376 -46.66 14.91 17.29
C ALA A 376 -46.78 13.56 16.55
N ALA A 377 -47.25 13.58 15.30
CA ALA A 377 -47.36 12.36 14.49
C ALA A 377 -45.98 11.72 14.18
N GLU A 378 -44.95 12.53 14.00
CA GLU A 378 -43.58 12.10 13.66
C GLU A 378 -42.70 11.75 14.88
N GLN A 379 -43.19 11.93 16.11
CA GLN A 379 -42.38 11.84 17.34
C GLN A 379 -41.72 10.47 17.55
N GLY A 380 -42.33 9.39 17.02
CA GLY A 380 -41.81 8.02 17.08
C GLY A 380 -40.98 7.58 15.85
N SER A 381 -40.89 8.41 14.82
CA SER A 381 -40.22 8.07 13.57
C SER A 381 -38.73 8.38 13.62
N ARG A 382 -37.92 7.46 13.10
CA ARG A 382 -36.45 7.62 12.98
C ARG A 382 -36.03 8.18 11.63
N HIS A 383 -36.98 8.50 10.76
CA HIS A 383 -36.70 9.04 9.44
C HIS A 383 -36.04 10.42 9.54
N PRO A 384 -35.02 10.76 8.73
CA PRO A 384 -34.35 12.07 8.80
C PRO A 384 -35.31 13.27 8.66
N LEU A 385 -36.35 13.15 7.83
CA LEU A 385 -37.37 14.19 7.68
C LEU A 385 -38.24 14.35 8.93
N ALA A 386 -38.59 13.24 9.60
CA ALA A 386 -39.34 13.25 10.85
C ALA A 386 -38.58 13.97 11.96
N LEU A 387 -37.30 13.61 12.12
CA LEU A 387 -36.39 14.26 13.07
C LEU A 387 -36.28 15.76 12.80
N ALA A 388 -36.25 16.18 11.52
CA ALA A 388 -36.21 17.58 11.13
C ALA A 388 -37.49 18.34 11.52
N VAL A 389 -38.66 17.73 11.35
CA VAL A 389 -39.96 18.30 11.75
C VAL A 389 -40.03 18.45 13.27
N VAL A 390 -39.68 17.41 14.02
CA VAL A 390 -39.68 17.42 15.50
C VAL A 390 -38.68 18.45 16.05
N ALA A 391 -37.46 18.49 15.50
CA ALA A 391 -36.46 19.48 15.88
C ALA A 391 -36.89 20.91 15.51
N GLY A 392 -37.56 21.06 14.36
CA GLY A 392 -38.11 22.32 13.90
C GLY A 392 -39.22 22.87 14.79
N ALA A 393 -40.04 21.99 15.38
CA ALA A 393 -41.05 22.34 16.37
C ALA A 393 -40.40 22.79 17.69
N ARG A 394 -39.47 21.99 18.23
CA ARG A 394 -38.75 22.30 19.48
C ARG A 394 -37.97 23.62 19.41
N THR A 395 -37.29 23.87 18.29
CA THR A 395 -36.53 25.12 18.08
C THR A 395 -37.44 26.37 18.10
N ARG A 396 -38.72 26.22 17.74
CA ARG A 396 -39.73 27.27 17.79
C ARG A 396 -40.52 27.28 19.11
N GLY A 397 -40.10 26.52 20.11
CA GLY A 397 -40.76 26.44 21.42
C GLY A 397 -42.07 25.64 21.42
N ILE A 398 -42.31 24.82 20.40
CA ILE A 398 -43.50 23.96 20.30
C ILE A 398 -43.13 22.57 20.83
N GLU A 399 -43.67 22.20 21.98
CA GLU A 399 -43.51 20.84 22.52
C GLU A 399 -44.47 19.88 21.80
N PRO A 400 -43.97 18.82 21.13
CA PRO A 400 -44.84 17.87 20.45
C PRO A 400 -45.65 17.07 21.49
N GLY A 401 -46.97 17.10 21.35
CA GLY A 401 -47.88 16.31 22.18
C GLY A 401 -47.75 14.80 21.95
N PRO A 402 -48.27 13.95 22.86
CA PRO A 402 -48.23 12.50 22.71
C PRO A 402 -49.04 12.05 21.50
N ALA A 403 -48.58 11.02 20.78
CA ALA A 403 -49.32 10.37 19.70
C ALA A 403 -49.72 8.93 20.08
N GLY A 404 -50.94 8.53 19.70
CA GLY A 404 -51.47 7.16 19.84
C GLY A 404 -51.61 6.49 18.47
N ASP A 405 -51.60 5.15 18.43
CA ASP A 405 -51.77 4.34 17.21
C ASP A 405 -50.88 4.81 16.02
N VAL A 406 -49.57 4.91 16.26
CA VAL A 406 -48.60 5.30 15.23
C VAL A 406 -48.34 4.14 14.27
N GLY A 407 -48.73 4.30 13.01
CA GLY A 407 -48.45 3.39 11.91
C GLY A 407 -47.45 4.02 10.93
N VAL A 408 -46.38 3.31 10.61
CA VAL A 408 -45.45 3.69 9.54
C VAL A 408 -45.82 2.93 8.28
N LEU A 409 -46.00 3.63 7.17
CA LEU A 409 -46.12 3.00 5.86
C LEU A 409 -44.77 3.15 5.15
N PRO A 410 -43.95 2.07 5.03
CA PRO A 410 -42.61 2.14 4.46
C PRO A 410 -42.63 2.78 3.08
N GLY A 411 -41.90 3.89 2.97
CA GLY A 411 -41.80 4.75 1.81
C GLY A 411 -43.02 5.59 1.41
N ALA A 412 -43.86 5.92 2.38
CA ALA A 412 -44.99 6.82 2.19
C ALA A 412 -45.05 7.89 3.29
N GLY A 413 -44.88 7.48 4.55
CA GLY A 413 -44.87 8.39 5.69
C GLY A 413 -45.48 7.74 6.94
N VAL A 414 -45.94 8.57 7.84
CA VAL A 414 -46.52 8.16 9.13
C VAL A 414 -47.98 8.55 9.25
N GLU A 415 -48.69 7.73 9.99
CA GLU A 415 -50.07 7.95 10.39
C GLU A 415 -50.16 7.82 11.91
N ALA A 416 -50.82 8.76 12.57
CA ALA A 416 -50.98 8.73 14.01
C ALA A 416 -52.28 9.39 14.44
N THR A 417 -52.81 8.97 15.59
CA THR A 417 -53.91 9.65 16.26
C THR A 417 -53.33 10.62 17.27
N VAL A 418 -53.57 11.93 17.06
CA VAL A 418 -53.08 12.97 17.97
C VAL A 418 -54.24 13.41 18.87
N PRO A 419 -54.13 13.29 20.21
CA PRO A 419 -55.13 13.79 21.16
C PRO A 419 -55.23 15.32 21.11
N ALA A 420 -56.37 15.87 21.54
CA ALA A 420 -56.58 17.31 21.55
C ALA A 420 -55.57 18.01 22.48
N GLY A 421 -54.80 18.97 21.93
CA GLY A 421 -53.80 19.74 22.67
C GLY A 421 -53.49 21.09 22.00
N ALA A 422 -53.47 22.15 22.82
CA ALA A 422 -53.05 23.53 22.53
C ALA A 422 -53.28 24.05 21.08
N GLY A 423 -54.54 24.05 20.62
CA GLY A 423 -54.96 24.78 19.42
C GLY A 423 -55.47 23.92 18.25
N ALA A 424 -55.23 22.61 18.26
CA ALA A 424 -55.81 21.68 17.28
C ALA A 424 -56.62 20.58 18.00
N GLY A 425 -57.87 20.37 17.59
CA GLY A 425 -58.69 19.27 18.11
C GLY A 425 -58.05 17.89 17.85
N SER A 426 -58.59 16.85 18.50
CA SER A 426 -58.17 15.46 18.24
C SER A 426 -58.46 15.07 16.80
N GLY A 427 -57.60 14.26 16.19
CA GLY A 427 -57.82 13.78 14.82
C GLY A 427 -56.79 12.75 14.36
N ARG A 428 -57.13 12.05 13.28
CA ARG A 428 -56.23 11.13 12.57
C ARG A 428 -55.35 11.96 11.64
N ILE A 429 -54.05 11.96 11.93
CA ILE A 429 -53.04 12.76 11.24
C ILE A 429 -52.21 11.88 10.31
N LEU A 430 -52.03 12.35 9.08
CA LEU A 430 -51.12 11.77 8.09
C LEU A 430 -50.02 12.78 7.82
N VAL A 431 -48.76 12.32 7.88
CA VAL A 431 -47.59 13.11 7.47
C VAL A 431 -46.78 12.28 6.49
N GLY A 432 -46.65 12.74 5.26
CA GLY A 432 -45.94 11.97 4.25
C GLY A 432 -46.00 12.52 2.83
N ASN A 433 -45.74 11.67 1.86
CA ASN A 433 -45.78 12.00 0.44
C ASN A 433 -47.19 11.78 -0.16
N ARG A 434 -47.34 12.07 -1.46
CA ARG A 434 -48.61 11.90 -2.20
C ARG A 434 -49.19 10.49 -2.09
N ARG A 435 -48.32 9.47 -2.00
CA ARG A 435 -48.71 8.06 -1.93
C ARG A 435 -49.45 7.75 -0.64
N LEU A 436 -49.01 8.31 0.50
CA LEU A 436 -49.70 8.14 1.78
C LEU A 436 -51.13 8.68 1.71
N LEU A 437 -51.28 9.91 1.22
CA LEU A 437 -52.57 10.59 1.13
C LEU A 437 -53.51 9.86 0.17
N ALA A 438 -53.01 9.44 -0.99
CA ALA A 438 -53.80 8.64 -1.95
C ALA A 438 -54.24 7.28 -1.38
N ALA A 439 -53.35 6.56 -0.69
CA ALA A 439 -53.65 5.27 -0.06
C ALA A 439 -54.71 5.39 1.06
N ARG A 440 -54.86 6.58 1.64
CA ARG A 440 -55.88 6.89 2.66
C ARG A 440 -57.07 7.68 2.11
N GLY A 441 -57.18 7.85 0.79
CA GLY A 441 -58.33 8.47 0.13
C GLY A 441 -58.42 9.99 0.25
N VAL A 442 -57.32 10.69 0.58
CA VAL A 442 -57.28 12.16 0.69
C VAL A 442 -57.08 12.77 -0.70
N ALA A 443 -58.06 13.56 -1.16
CA ALA A 443 -57.97 14.28 -2.43
C ALA A 443 -57.09 15.53 -2.30
N LEU A 444 -56.22 15.76 -3.29
CA LEU A 444 -55.38 16.97 -3.37
C LEU A 444 -56.08 18.00 -4.27
N GLY A 445 -56.40 19.17 -3.71
CA GLY A 445 -56.96 20.30 -4.47
C GLY A 445 -55.91 21.06 -5.28
N GLU A 446 -56.35 21.95 -6.16
CA GLU A 446 -55.46 22.75 -7.03
C GLU A 446 -54.51 23.65 -6.23
N ASP A 447 -54.97 24.19 -5.10
CA ASP A 447 -54.14 24.99 -4.18
C ASP A 447 -52.98 24.18 -3.58
N VAL A 448 -53.22 22.91 -3.22
CA VAL A 448 -52.16 22.02 -2.69
C VAL A 448 -51.16 21.69 -3.78
N GLU A 449 -51.63 21.44 -5.01
CA GLU A 449 -50.76 21.17 -6.17
C GLU A 449 -49.92 22.40 -6.57
N SER A 450 -50.48 23.61 -6.49
CA SER A 450 -49.74 24.85 -6.73
C SER A 450 -48.62 25.04 -5.71
N ASN A 451 -48.92 24.88 -4.42
CA ASN A 451 -47.93 24.97 -3.34
C ASN A 451 -46.85 23.88 -3.44
N LEU A 452 -47.21 22.65 -3.84
CA LEU A 452 -46.24 21.58 -4.11
C LEU A 452 -45.23 21.98 -5.19
N ARG A 453 -45.70 22.58 -6.30
CA ARG A 453 -44.81 23.06 -7.37
C ARG A 453 -43.93 24.20 -6.91
N GLU A 454 -44.45 25.10 -6.08
CA GLU A 454 -43.67 26.23 -5.54
C GLU A 454 -42.56 25.75 -4.59
N LEU A 455 -42.88 24.84 -3.68
CA LEU A 455 -41.89 24.25 -2.77
C LEU A 455 -40.81 23.47 -3.55
N ASP A 456 -41.21 22.69 -4.54
CA ASP A 456 -40.26 21.95 -5.40
C ASP A 456 -39.38 22.90 -6.24
N GLY A 457 -39.95 24.00 -6.75
CA GLY A 457 -39.21 25.07 -7.45
C GLY A 457 -38.21 25.81 -6.56
N ARG A 458 -38.44 25.85 -5.24
CA ARG A 458 -37.50 26.36 -4.24
C ARG A 458 -36.45 25.32 -3.82
N GLY A 459 -36.53 24.09 -4.35
CA GLY A 459 -35.64 22.98 -4.00
C GLY A 459 -35.92 22.42 -2.60
N GLU A 460 -37.15 22.54 -2.12
CA GLU A 460 -37.60 22.04 -0.82
C GLU A 460 -38.34 20.72 -1.03
N THR A 461 -38.11 19.75 -0.14
CA THR A 461 -38.85 18.48 -0.10
C THR A 461 -40.16 18.71 0.64
N PRO A 462 -41.32 18.62 -0.02
CA PRO A 462 -42.59 18.88 0.64
C PRO A 462 -43.09 17.63 1.39
N LEU A 463 -43.44 17.81 2.66
CA LEU A 463 -44.27 16.88 3.42
C LEU A 463 -45.71 17.37 3.43
N LEU A 464 -46.63 16.51 3.01
CA LEU A 464 -48.06 16.78 3.07
C LEU A 464 -48.58 16.38 4.45
N VAL A 465 -49.38 17.26 5.04
CA VAL A 465 -50.06 17.01 6.31
C VAL A 465 -51.56 16.96 6.03
N ALA A 466 -52.20 15.87 6.43
CA ALA A 466 -53.65 15.73 6.35
C ALA A 466 -54.24 15.37 7.71
N ARG A 467 -55.46 15.84 7.95
CA ARG A 467 -56.24 15.57 9.15
C ARG A 467 -57.64 15.12 8.76
N ASP A 468 -58.09 14.02 9.35
CA ASP A 468 -59.46 13.51 9.23
C ASP A 468 -59.98 13.44 7.78
N GLY A 469 -59.09 13.09 6.84
CA GLY A 469 -59.42 12.92 5.42
C GLY A 469 -59.19 14.16 4.53
N ALA A 470 -58.75 15.29 5.07
CA ALA A 470 -58.47 16.52 4.30
C ALA A 470 -57.02 16.98 4.44
N ALA A 471 -56.40 17.46 3.35
CA ALA A 471 -55.08 18.08 3.41
C ALA A 471 -55.16 19.44 4.12
N VAL A 472 -54.38 19.60 5.19
CA VAL A 472 -54.40 20.79 6.06
C VAL A 472 -53.15 21.65 5.97
N GLY A 473 -52.13 21.19 5.24
CA GLY A 473 -50.96 22.01 4.94
C GLY A 473 -49.78 21.23 4.40
N LEU A 474 -48.69 21.96 4.16
CA LEU A 474 -47.41 21.43 3.69
C LEU A 474 -46.27 21.95 4.55
N ILE A 475 -45.26 21.12 4.75
CA ILE A 475 -44.00 21.51 5.40
C ILE A 475 -42.87 21.29 4.40
N GLY A 476 -42.19 22.36 4.01
CA GLY A 476 -41.01 22.29 3.15
C GLY A 476 -39.75 22.05 3.97
N LEU A 477 -39.05 20.97 3.65
CA LEU A 477 -37.76 20.62 4.25
C LEU A 477 -36.63 20.89 3.26
N ARG A 478 -35.51 21.43 3.73
CA ARG A 478 -34.31 21.58 2.90
C ARG A 478 -33.05 21.36 3.71
N ASP A 479 -31.98 21.00 3.02
CA ASP A 479 -30.65 20.93 3.63
C ASP A 479 -30.11 22.34 3.91
N ALA A 480 -29.59 22.55 5.12
CA ALA A 480 -29.09 23.86 5.54
C ALA A 480 -27.67 24.08 5.01
N ILE A 481 -27.42 25.24 4.39
CA ILE A 481 -26.07 25.66 4.01
C ILE A 481 -25.27 25.91 5.30
N ARG A 482 -24.02 25.44 5.34
CA ARG A 482 -23.13 25.69 6.47
C ARG A 482 -22.92 27.20 6.67
N PRO A 483 -23.00 27.73 7.90
CA PRO A 483 -22.82 29.16 8.16
C PRO A 483 -21.51 29.72 7.59
N GLU A 484 -20.43 28.93 7.66
CA GLU A 484 -19.09 29.30 7.21
C GLU A 484 -18.87 29.19 5.68
N ALA A 485 -19.78 28.56 4.93
CA ALA A 485 -19.58 28.29 3.49
C ALA A 485 -19.47 29.57 2.66
N HIS A 486 -20.27 30.59 2.99
CA HIS A 486 -20.26 31.87 2.28
C HIS A 486 -18.92 32.61 2.50
N GLU A 487 -18.45 32.66 3.74
CA GLU A 487 -17.17 33.29 4.09
C GLU A 487 -16.00 32.57 3.41
N ALA A 488 -15.97 31.24 3.46
CA ALA A 488 -14.92 30.43 2.83
C ALA A 488 -14.82 30.67 1.32
N ILE A 489 -15.94 30.67 0.59
CA ILE A 489 -15.95 30.92 -0.86
C ILE A 489 -15.50 32.36 -1.17
N HIS A 490 -15.94 33.33 -0.38
CA HIS A 490 -15.53 34.71 -0.53
C HIS A 490 -14.01 34.89 -0.34
N GLU A 491 -13.42 34.28 0.70
CA GLU A 491 -11.98 34.31 0.93
C GLU A 491 -11.19 33.59 -0.18
N LEU A 492 -11.67 32.45 -0.67
CA LEU A 492 -11.04 31.76 -1.81
C LEU A 492 -11.06 32.63 -3.08
N LYS A 493 -12.11 33.40 -3.31
CA LYS A 493 -12.17 34.41 -4.39
C LYS A 493 -11.12 35.50 -4.20
N HIS A 494 -10.94 36.01 -2.98
CA HIS A 494 -9.86 36.98 -2.65
C HIS A 494 -8.46 36.39 -2.86
N LEU A 495 -8.31 35.09 -2.65
CA LEU A 495 -7.11 34.33 -3.01
C LEU A 495 -7.00 34.07 -4.52
N LYS A 496 -7.77 34.75 -5.39
CA LYS A 496 -7.67 34.63 -6.86
C LYS A 496 -7.88 33.20 -7.39
N VAL A 497 -8.69 32.40 -6.71
CA VAL A 497 -9.22 31.15 -7.30
C VAL A 497 -10.19 31.56 -8.41
N GLY A 498 -9.97 31.06 -9.62
CA GLY A 498 -10.60 31.55 -10.84
C GLY A 498 -11.94 30.91 -11.15
N GLU A 499 -12.20 29.69 -10.67
CA GLU A 499 -13.43 28.96 -10.96
C GLU A 499 -13.92 28.15 -9.77
N PHE A 500 -15.24 28.13 -9.59
CA PHE A 500 -15.94 27.38 -8.57
C PHE A 500 -17.03 26.54 -9.21
N ALA A 501 -17.16 25.28 -8.81
CA ALA A 501 -18.19 24.37 -9.27
C ALA A 501 -18.85 23.62 -8.11
N VAL A 502 -20.16 23.39 -8.21
CA VAL A 502 -20.89 22.45 -7.35
C VAL A 502 -21.13 21.16 -8.15
N LEU A 503 -20.65 20.04 -7.64
CA LEU A 503 -20.87 18.70 -8.22
C LEU A 503 -21.76 17.91 -7.27
N THR A 504 -22.94 17.46 -7.71
CA THR A 504 -23.88 16.76 -6.81
C THR A 504 -24.75 15.75 -7.55
N GLY A 505 -25.18 14.71 -6.84
CA GLY A 505 -26.20 13.77 -7.31
C GLY A 505 -27.64 14.33 -7.18
N ASP A 506 -27.82 15.43 -6.43
CA ASP A 506 -29.11 16.07 -6.26
C ASP A 506 -29.71 16.59 -7.57
N ARG A 507 -31.05 16.73 -7.56
CA ARG A 507 -31.82 17.38 -8.62
C ARG A 507 -31.34 18.80 -8.91
N GLU A 508 -31.45 19.20 -10.18
CA GLU A 508 -30.91 20.48 -10.65
C GLU A 508 -31.51 21.71 -9.95
N THR A 509 -32.79 21.70 -9.60
CA THR A 509 -33.45 22.79 -8.89
C THR A 509 -32.82 23.06 -7.52
N VAL A 510 -32.53 21.99 -6.77
CA VAL A 510 -31.89 22.03 -5.45
C VAL A 510 -30.45 22.51 -5.56
N ALA A 511 -29.68 21.92 -6.48
CA ALA A 511 -28.28 22.24 -6.71
C ALA A 511 -28.06 23.72 -7.09
N ARG A 512 -28.87 24.22 -8.05
CA ARG A 512 -28.83 25.63 -8.45
C ARG A 512 -29.28 26.57 -7.32
N GLY A 513 -30.20 26.13 -6.47
CA GLY A 513 -30.62 26.88 -5.29
C GLY A 513 -29.47 27.18 -4.32
N VAL A 514 -28.67 26.16 -4.00
CA VAL A 514 -27.47 26.29 -3.15
C VAL A 514 -26.40 27.14 -3.84
N ALA A 515 -26.09 26.84 -5.10
CA ALA A 515 -25.07 27.55 -5.86
C ALA A 515 -25.34 29.06 -5.99
N ARG A 516 -26.61 29.46 -6.23
CA ARG A 516 -27.00 30.88 -6.28
C ARG A 516 -26.74 31.61 -4.97
N ARG A 517 -27.06 30.99 -3.83
CA ARG A 517 -26.85 31.60 -2.49
C ARG A 517 -25.37 31.74 -2.13
N LEU A 518 -24.52 30.91 -2.72
CA LEU A 518 -23.07 30.93 -2.54
C LEU A 518 -22.32 31.66 -3.67
N HIS A 519 -23.06 32.22 -4.65
CA HIS A 519 -22.52 32.88 -5.83
C HIS A 519 -21.52 32.00 -6.61
N ILE A 520 -21.89 30.73 -6.83
CA ILE A 520 -21.18 29.77 -7.67
C ILE A 520 -21.91 29.65 -9.01
N GLU A 521 -21.18 29.80 -10.12
CA GLU A 521 -21.75 29.83 -11.47
C GLU A 521 -21.91 28.43 -12.07
N THR A 522 -20.91 27.56 -11.87
CA THR A 522 -20.89 26.22 -12.46
C THR A 522 -21.61 25.22 -11.55
N VAL A 523 -22.64 24.55 -12.07
CA VAL A 523 -23.39 23.52 -11.36
C VAL A 523 -23.52 22.28 -12.22
N LEU A 524 -23.15 21.14 -11.67
CA LEU A 524 -23.39 19.83 -12.24
C LEU A 524 -24.25 19.01 -11.28
N ALA A 525 -25.52 18.95 -11.59
CA ALA A 525 -26.53 18.20 -10.86
C ALA A 525 -26.71 16.79 -11.45
N GLU A 526 -27.35 15.90 -10.69
CA GLU A 526 -27.72 14.53 -11.10
C GLU A 526 -26.52 13.72 -11.62
N ARG A 527 -25.35 13.88 -10.98
CA ARG A 527 -24.10 13.22 -11.37
C ARG A 527 -23.73 12.05 -10.47
N MET A 528 -23.35 10.95 -11.12
CA MET A 528 -22.80 9.76 -10.47
C MET A 528 -21.31 9.95 -10.13
N PRO A 529 -20.71 9.11 -9.26
CA PRO A 529 -19.29 9.21 -8.88
C PRO A 529 -18.33 9.31 -10.07
N ALA A 530 -18.59 8.53 -11.12
CA ALA A 530 -17.77 8.49 -12.33
C ALA A 530 -17.85 9.79 -13.13
N ASP A 531 -19.01 10.44 -13.16
CA ASP A 531 -19.23 11.70 -13.87
C ASP A 531 -18.51 12.85 -13.17
N LYS A 532 -18.52 12.87 -11.82
CA LYS A 532 -17.77 13.84 -11.02
C LYS A 532 -16.26 13.75 -11.33
N ALA A 533 -15.72 12.53 -11.38
CA ALA A 533 -14.32 12.31 -11.75
C ALA A 533 -14.03 12.67 -13.23
N ALA A 534 -14.97 12.40 -14.14
CA ALA A 534 -14.83 12.76 -15.55
C ALA A 534 -14.74 14.28 -15.75
N TRP A 535 -15.60 15.05 -15.07
CA TRP A 535 -15.55 16.51 -15.12
C TRP A 535 -14.19 17.06 -14.65
N ILE A 536 -13.65 16.50 -13.57
CA ILE A 536 -12.30 16.89 -13.09
C ILE A 536 -11.24 16.60 -14.16
N ARG A 537 -11.29 15.44 -14.81
CA ARG A 537 -10.37 15.10 -15.91
C ARG A 537 -10.48 16.08 -17.07
N GLU A 538 -11.68 16.44 -17.48
CA GLU A 538 -11.91 17.41 -18.56
C GLU A 538 -11.27 18.75 -18.25
N ARG A 539 -11.38 19.24 -17.01
CA ARG A 539 -10.73 20.49 -16.58
C ARG A 539 -9.22 20.36 -16.53
N GLN A 540 -8.70 19.24 -16.07
CA GLN A 540 -7.26 18.95 -16.09
C GLN A 540 -6.70 18.91 -17.52
N GLN A 541 -7.43 18.31 -18.46
CA GLN A 541 -7.08 18.29 -19.88
C GLN A 541 -7.13 19.67 -20.52
N ALA A 542 -8.02 20.56 -20.04
CA ALA A 542 -8.05 21.97 -20.40
C ALA A 542 -6.92 22.81 -19.74
N GLY A 543 -5.99 22.16 -19.02
CA GLY A 543 -4.83 22.80 -18.40
C GLY A 543 -5.11 23.42 -17.03
N ARG A 544 -6.30 23.21 -16.45
CA ARG A 544 -6.66 23.71 -15.12
C ARG A 544 -6.09 22.81 -14.03
N ARG A 545 -5.96 23.36 -12.81
CA ARG A 545 -5.53 22.62 -11.62
C ARG A 545 -6.68 22.59 -10.64
N VAL A 546 -7.22 21.41 -10.40
CA VAL A 546 -8.51 21.25 -9.74
C VAL A 546 -8.33 20.74 -8.31
N ALA A 547 -8.87 21.50 -7.36
CA ALA A 547 -9.11 21.03 -6.01
C ALA A 547 -10.56 20.51 -5.90
N MET A 548 -10.75 19.30 -5.35
CA MET A 548 -12.07 18.74 -5.06
C MET A 548 -12.25 18.71 -3.54
N VAL A 549 -13.40 19.20 -3.05
CA VAL A 549 -13.79 19.15 -1.64
C VAL A 549 -15.03 18.28 -1.51
N GLY A 550 -15.00 17.26 -0.65
CA GLY A 550 -16.10 16.31 -0.46
C GLY A 550 -16.03 15.59 0.89
N ASP A 551 -17.09 14.91 1.30
CA ASP A 551 -17.18 14.20 2.59
C ASP A 551 -17.58 12.72 2.45
N GLY A 552 -18.06 12.31 1.28
CA GLY A 552 -18.67 11.00 1.05
C GLY A 552 -17.88 10.02 0.18
N ILE A 553 -18.34 8.77 0.20
CA ILE A 553 -17.85 7.67 -0.65
C ILE A 553 -18.06 7.99 -2.15
N ASN A 554 -19.17 8.64 -2.50
CA ASN A 554 -19.48 9.10 -3.86
C ASN A 554 -18.39 10.03 -4.42
N ASP A 555 -17.76 10.84 -3.56
CA ASP A 555 -16.73 11.78 -4.00
C ASP A 555 -15.34 11.16 -4.05
N ALA A 556 -15.15 9.93 -3.55
CA ALA A 556 -13.85 9.29 -3.50
C ALA A 556 -13.15 9.23 -4.88
N PRO A 557 -13.82 8.86 -6.00
CA PRO A 557 -13.20 8.90 -7.33
C PRO A 557 -12.79 10.32 -7.74
N ALA A 558 -13.62 11.31 -7.45
CA ALA A 558 -13.37 12.72 -7.77
C ALA A 558 -12.21 13.29 -6.94
N LEU A 559 -12.19 13.01 -5.63
CA LEU A 559 -11.11 13.35 -4.69
C LEU A 559 -9.77 12.75 -5.11
N ALA A 560 -9.77 11.48 -5.54
CA ALA A 560 -8.57 10.79 -6.01
C ALA A 560 -8.07 11.37 -7.35
N GLN A 561 -8.98 11.71 -8.26
CA GLN A 561 -8.68 12.27 -9.58
C GLN A 561 -8.18 13.72 -9.53
N ALA A 562 -8.65 14.52 -8.57
CA ALA A 562 -8.26 15.92 -8.41
C ALA A 562 -6.75 16.09 -8.22
N ASP A 563 -6.20 17.25 -8.61
CA ASP A 563 -4.82 17.61 -8.28
C ASP A 563 -4.63 17.68 -6.76
N ALA A 564 -5.64 18.21 -6.06
CA ALA A 564 -5.73 18.19 -4.60
C ALA A 564 -7.14 17.73 -4.16
N GLY A 565 -7.24 16.56 -3.52
CA GLY A 565 -8.49 16.08 -2.91
C GLY A 565 -8.57 16.44 -1.43
N LEU A 566 -9.61 17.15 -1.01
CA LEU A 566 -9.84 17.59 0.36
C LEU A 566 -11.08 16.91 0.92
N ALA A 567 -10.86 15.97 1.82
CA ALA A 567 -11.92 15.26 2.50
C ALA A 567 -12.35 15.98 3.78
N ILE A 568 -13.65 16.16 3.98
CA ILE A 568 -14.23 16.70 5.21
C ILE A 568 -14.65 15.55 6.14
N GLY A 569 -14.35 15.68 7.44
CA GLY A 569 -14.80 14.71 8.45
C GLY A 569 -16.30 14.81 8.73
N GLY A 570 -17.09 13.86 8.20
CA GLY A 570 -18.55 13.72 8.40
C GLY A 570 -19.04 12.25 8.46
N MET A 571 -20.35 11.99 8.29
CA MET A 571 -20.86 10.61 8.17
C MET A 571 -20.31 9.98 6.87
N GLY A 572 -19.49 8.93 6.98
CA GLY A 572 -18.75 8.36 5.83
C GLY A 572 -17.29 8.83 5.70
N ALA A 573 -16.80 9.61 6.68
CA ALA A 573 -15.46 10.19 6.73
C ALA A 573 -14.31 9.22 6.43
N ASP A 574 -14.43 7.94 6.81
CA ASP A 574 -13.30 7.01 6.72
C ASP A 574 -12.85 6.80 5.26
N LEU A 575 -13.78 6.59 4.31
CA LEU A 575 -13.42 6.35 2.91
C LEU A 575 -13.03 7.65 2.18
N ALA A 576 -13.79 8.73 2.38
CA ALA A 576 -13.50 10.02 1.77
C ALA A 576 -12.14 10.54 2.24
N ALA A 577 -11.86 10.43 3.54
CA ALA A 577 -10.54 10.75 4.09
C ALA A 577 -9.47 9.87 3.46
N GLU A 578 -9.71 8.56 3.32
CA GLU A 578 -8.74 7.66 2.69
C GLU A 578 -8.47 7.95 1.21
N ALA A 579 -9.46 8.44 0.45
CA ALA A 579 -9.29 8.81 -0.97
C ALA A 579 -8.59 10.17 -1.16
N GLY A 580 -8.90 11.15 -0.31
CA GLY A 580 -8.34 12.51 -0.37
C GLY A 580 -6.86 12.62 0.02
N ASP A 581 -6.24 13.72 -0.39
CA ASP A 581 -4.88 14.12 0.02
C ASP A 581 -4.89 14.92 1.33
N PHE A 582 -5.99 15.58 1.66
CA PHE A 582 -6.19 16.30 2.90
C PHE A 582 -7.39 15.71 3.63
N ALA A 583 -7.30 15.60 4.95
CA ALA A 583 -8.46 15.33 5.80
C ALA A 583 -8.64 16.51 6.77
N LEU A 584 -9.78 17.19 6.65
CA LEU A 584 -10.17 18.36 7.42
C LEU A 584 -11.10 17.93 8.55
N MET A 585 -10.66 18.13 9.80
CA MET A 585 -11.42 17.78 11.00
C MET A 585 -12.13 19.02 11.57
N GLY A 586 -13.36 18.86 12.04
CA GLY A 586 -14.14 19.97 12.63
C GLY A 586 -14.75 20.90 11.58
N ASP A 587 -14.60 22.22 11.76
CA ASP A 587 -15.14 23.26 10.88
C ASP A 587 -14.32 23.40 9.59
N ALA A 588 -14.40 22.37 8.74
CA ALA A 588 -13.50 22.17 7.61
C ALA A 588 -13.47 23.33 6.60
N LEU A 589 -14.63 23.92 6.28
CA LEU A 589 -14.70 25.02 5.31
C LEU A 589 -14.05 26.30 5.84
N ARG A 590 -14.05 26.54 7.16
CA ARG A 590 -13.42 27.72 7.76
C ARG A 590 -11.88 27.69 7.64
N VAL A 591 -11.29 26.50 7.71
CA VAL A 591 -9.83 26.33 7.60
C VAL A 591 -9.35 26.29 6.14
N LEU A 592 -10.28 26.11 5.18
CA LEU A 592 -9.95 25.93 3.77
C LEU A 592 -9.17 27.10 3.13
N PRO A 593 -9.56 28.38 3.33
CA PRO A 593 -8.81 29.50 2.75
C PRO A 593 -7.40 29.61 3.32
N GLU A 594 -7.24 29.46 4.64
CA GLU A 594 -5.94 29.47 5.32
C GLU A 594 -5.03 28.33 4.84
N LEU A 595 -5.60 27.16 4.58
CA LEU A 595 -4.87 26.02 4.03
C LEU A 595 -4.33 26.34 2.62
N VAL A 596 -5.12 26.99 1.76
CA VAL A 596 -4.68 27.44 0.44
C VAL A 596 -3.59 28.50 0.56
N GLU A 597 -3.75 29.46 1.46
CA GLU A 597 -2.77 30.52 1.69
C GLU A 597 -1.44 29.97 2.19
N LEU A 598 -1.50 29.06 3.18
CA LEU A 598 -0.32 28.36 3.69
C LEU A 598 0.35 27.55 2.57
N SER A 599 -0.42 26.78 1.80
CA SER A 599 0.11 25.98 0.69
C SER A 599 0.95 26.84 -0.28
N ARG A 600 0.42 28.02 -0.65
CA ARG A 600 1.15 28.99 -1.50
C ARG A 600 2.33 29.63 -0.79
N ALA A 601 2.26 29.86 0.51
CA ALA A 601 3.39 30.32 1.31
C ALA A 601 4.49 29.26 1.36
N THR A 602 4.15 27.99 1.54
CA THR A 602 5.08 26.84 1.50
C THR A 602 5.81 26.79 0.16
N VAL A 603 5.08 26.84 -0.96
CA VAL A 603 5.71 26.85 -2.30
C VAL A 603 6.62 28.06 -2.49
N ARG A 604 6.23 29.25 -2.03
CA ARG A 604 7.10 30.43 -2.07
C ARG A 604 8.39 30.23 -1.26
N VAL A 605 8.28 29.65 -0.07
CA VAL A 605 9.45 29.36 0.79
C VAL A 605 10.36 28.32 0.13
N ILE A 606 9.80 27.27 -0.48
CA ILE A 606 10.55 26.29 -1.26
C ILE A 606 11.30 26.99 -2.41
N ARG A 607 10.61 27.82 -3.20
CA ARG A 607 11.25 28.58 -4.29
C ARG A 607 12.35 29.52 -3.80
N GLN A 608 12.13 30.22 -2.69
CA GLN A 608 13.16 31.07 -2.07
C GLN A 608 14.37 30.25 -1.63
N ASN A 609 14.13 29.07 -1.06
CA ASN A 609 15.21 28.17 -0.64
C ASN A 609 16.03 27.67 -1.82
N ILE A 610 15.36 27.30 -2.91
CA ILE A 610 16.00 26.81 -4.12
C ILE A 610 16.71 27.95 -4.87
N VAL A 611 15.99 29.00 -5.28
CA VAL A 611 16.55 30.08 -6.12
C VAL A 611 17.52 30.95 -5.33
N GLY A 612 17.16 31.33 -4.10
CA GLY A 612 17.95 32.25 -3.29
C GLY A 612 19.19 31.61 -2.68
N PHE A 613 19.05 30.45 -2.03
CA PHE A 613 20.16 29.80 -1.35
C PHE A 613 20.83 28.74 -2.23
N ALA A 614 20.08 27.76 -2.75
CA ALA A 614 20.70 26.64 -3.47
C ALA A 614 21.33 27.02 -4.82
N PHE A 615 20.74 27.96 -5.57
CA PHE A 615 21.34 28.47 -6.82
C PHE A 615 22.08 29.79 -6.61
N GLY A 616 21.48 30.76 -5.90
CA GLY A 616 22.06 32.09 -5.71
C GLY A 616 23.34 32.08 -4.87
N LEU A 617 23.24 31.72 -3.59
CA LEU A 617 24.38 31.71 -2.66
C LEU A 617 25.47 30.73 -3.13
N ASN A 618 25.11 29.50 -3.47
CA ASN A 618 26.09 28.51 -3.95
C ASN A 618 26.71 28.93 -5.29
N GLY A 619 25.95 29.55 -6.21
CA GLY A 619 26.48 30.04 -7.48
C GLY A 619 27.54 31.13 -7.30
N VAL A 620 27.28 32.08 -6.38
CA VAL A 620 28.27 33.11 -6.00
C VAL A 620 29.50 32.47 -5.37
N ALA A 621 29.29 31.54 -4.45
CA ALA A 621 30.37 30.84 -3.75
C ALA A 621 31.22 29.97 -4.70
N MET A 622 30.60 29.36 -5.70
CA MET A 622 31.27 28.59 -6.74
C MET A 622 32.11 29.49 -7.63
N LEU A 623 31.61 30.68 -7.99
CA LEU A 623 32.38 31.66 -8.73
C LEU A 623 33.60 32.14 -7.92
N THR A 624 33.42 32.49 -6.65
CA THR A 624 34.55 32.94 -5.81
C THR A 624 35.55 31.82 -5.53
N ALA A 625 35.10 30.57 -5.38
CA ALA A 625 35.96 29.39 -5.29
C ALA A 625 36.78 29.17 -6.58
N SER A 626 36.15 29.31 -7.75
CA SER A 626 36.85 29.17 -9.04
C SER A 626 37.94 30.24 -9.24
N LEU A 627 37.76 31.43 -8.66
CA LEU A 627 38.74 32.52 -8.68
C LEU A 627 39.85 32.36 -7.63
N GLY A 628 39.78 31.36 -6.75
CA GLY A 628 40.74 31.15 -5.67
C GLY A 628 40.54 32.06 -4.46
N LEU A 629 39.44 32.80 -4.40
CA LEU A 629 39.11 33.66 -3.26
C LEU A 629 38.53 32.86 -2.08
N LEU A 630 38.15 31.60 -2.34
CA LEU A 630 37.44 30.76 -1.39
C LEU A 630 37.99 29.33 -1.45
N GLY A 631 38.69 28.91 -0.40
CA GLY A 631 39.27 27.57 -0.28
C GLY A 631 38.25 26.51 0.17
N PRO A 632 38.58 25.20 0.12
CA PRO A 632 37.65 24.11 0.41
C PRO A 632 36.96 24.18 1.78
N VAL A 633 37.67 24.60 2.82
CA VAL A 633 37.10 24.75 4.18
C VAL A 633 36.08 25.89 4.23
N ALA A 634 36.41 27.04 3.65
CA ALA A 634 35.48 28.17 3.55
C ALA A 634 34.26 27.83 2.67
N ALA A 635 34.46 27.00 1.64
CA ALA A 635 33.39 26.47 0.79
C ALA A 635 32.43 25.59 1.58
N ALA A 636 32.96 24.68 2.40
CA ALA A 636 32.15 23.86 3.29
C ALA A 636 31.36 24.73 4.29
N VAL A 637 32.00 25.70 4.96
CA VAL A 637 31.33 26.59 5.93
C VAL A 637 30.22 27.43 5.27
N LEU A 638 30.49 28.02 4.10
CA LEU A 638 29.50 28.84 3.39
C LEU A 638 28.33 27.99 2.89
N HIS A 639 28.62 26.77 2.44
CA HIS A 639 27.62 25.78 2.09
C HIS A 639 26.71 25.45 3.30
N GLN A 640 27.28 25.28 4.50
CA GLN A 640 26.47 25.07 5.71
C GLN A 640 25.65 26.26 6.13
N ALA A 641 26.20 27.46 6.01
CA ALA A 641 25.42 28.67 6.24
C ALA A 641 24.20 28.72 5.31
N GLY A 642 24.37 28.32 4.03
CA GLY A 642 23.27 28.16 3.08
C GLY A 642 22.21 27.16 3.53
N SER A 643 22.62 25.95 3.93
CA SER A 643 21.72 24.91 4.44
C SER A 643 20.97 25.32 5.71
N LEU A 644 21.65 25.99 6.64
CA LEU A 644 21.03 26.55 7.85
C LEU A 644 20.03 27.66 7.51
N LEU A 645 20.35 28.54 6.57
CA LEU A 645 19.44 29.58 6.10
C LEU A 645 18.18 28.98 5.47
N VAL A 646 18.31 27.92 4.65
CA VAL A 646 17.18 27.15 4.10
C VAL A 646 16.26 26.64 5.22
N LEU A 647 16.86 26.04 6.27
CA LEU A 647 16.11 25.50 7.40
C LEU A 647 15.39 26.60 8.18
N LEU A 648 16.09 27.69 8.55
CA LEU A 648 15.50 28.82 9.27
C LEU A 648 14.38 29.48 8.46
N ASN A 649 14.58 29.59 7.15
CA ASN A 649 13.61 30.13 6.21
C ASN A 649 12.38 29.24 6.06
N ALA A 650 12.52 27.92 6.18
CA ALA A 650 11.41 26.96 6.28
C ALA A 650 10.66 27.05 7.62
N MET A 651 11.39 27.15 8.73
CA MET A 651 10.85 27.17 10.09
C MET A 651 9.89 28.35 10.35
N ARG A 652 9.96 29.44 9.58
CA ARG A 652 8.98 30.54 9.68
C ARG A 652 7.53 30.09 9.45
N LEU A 653 7.33 28.99 8.72
CA LEU A 653 6.00 28.43 8.46
C LEU A 653 5.37 27.83 9.72
N LEU A 654 6.16 27.48 10.75
CA LEU A 654 5.64 26.96 12.04
C LEU A 654 4.75 27.96 12.80
N ALA A 655 4.86 29.23 12.46
CA ALA A 655 4.12 30.31 13.08
C ALA A 655 3.56 31.25 12.01
N PHE A 656 3.10 30.62 10.92
CA PHE A 656 2.29 31.24 9.89
C PHE A 656 1.12 32.01 10.55
N GLY A 657 0.94 33.27 10.16
CA GLY A 657 -0.01 34.22 10.77
C GLY A 657 0.51 35.05 11.96
N GLY A 658 1.52 34.58 12.72
CA GLY A 658 1.95 35.25 13.97
C GLY A 658 3.27 36.03 13.91
N TRP A 659 4.11 35.82 12.90
CA TRP A 659 5.47 36.41 12.84
C TRP A 659 5.52 37.85 12.31
N GLY A 660 4.38 38.42 11.88
CA GLY A 660 4.33 39.78 11.35
C GLY A 660 4.60 40.87 12.39
N ASP A 661 4.39 40.56 13.66
CA ASP A 661 4.34 41.55 14.74
C ASP A 661 5.57 41.57 15.64
N LEU A 662 6.54 40.67 15.44
CA LEU A 662 7.78 40.65 16.23
C LEU A 662 8.85 41.61 15.65
N PRO A 663 9.43 42.51 16.47
CA PRO A 663 10.35 43.56 16.00
C PRO A 663 11.61 43.10 15.25
N PRO A 664 12.35 42.02 15.63
CA PRO A 664 13.55 41.61 14.90
C PRO A 664 13.26 40.97 13.52
N VAL A 665 12.02 40.51 13.29
CA VAL A 665 11.62 39.77 12.08
C VAL A 665 11.21 40.72 10.93
N ARG A 666 10.82 41.97 11.23
CA ARG A 666 10.41 42.96 10.22
C ARG A 666 11.54 43.32 9.24
N GLY A 667 12.79 43.42 9.72
CA GLY A 667 13.96 43.71 8.87
C GLY A 667 14.30 42.57 7.90
N LEU A 668 14.27 41.32 8.38
CA LEU A 668 14.49 40.12 7.55
C LEU A 668 13.35 39.89 6.54
N ARG A 669 12.11 40.23 6.91
CA ARG A 669 10.94 40.17 6.00
C ARG A 669 11.05 41.17 4.86
N ALA A 670 11.55 42.37 5.13
CA ALA A 670 11.80 43.39 4.10
C ALA A 670 12.91 42.94 3.12
N LEU A 671 13.97 42.29 3.61
CA LEU A 671 15.03 41.71 2.79
C LEU A 671 14.51 40.54 1.94
N GLY A 672 13.78 39.60 2.54
CA GLY A 672 13.18 38.45 1.84
C GLY A 672 12.13 38.85 0.80
N GLN A 673 11.33 39.90 1.06
CA GLN A 673 10.40 40.46 0.07
C GLN A 673 11.13 41.22 -1.05
N ARG A 674 12.27 41.87 -0.77
CA ARG A 674 13.12 42.49 -1.82
C ARG A 674 13.77 41.45 -2.73
N ILE A 675 14.20 40.30 -2.17
CA ILE A 675 14.74 39.17 -2.94
C ILE A 675 13.62 38.48 -3.75
N GLY A 676 12.43 38.28 -3.16
CA GLY A 676 11.27 37.70 -3.86
C GLY A 676 10.75 38.58 -5.00
N ARG A 677 10.77 39.91 -4.86
CA ARG A 677 10.46 40.86 -5.95
C ARG A 677 11.54 40.91 -7.04
N LEU A 678 12.74 40.38 -6.79
CA LEU A 678 13.76 40.20 -7.81
C LEU A 678 13.43 39.01 -8.72
N ASP A 679 12.78 37.96 -8.20
CA ASP A 679 12.32 36.78 -8.96
C ASP A 679 11.23 37.16 -9.98
N ASP A 680 10.27 38.01 -9.58
CA ASP A 680 9.26 38.60 -10.48
C ASP A 680 9.85 39.55 -11.55
N ARG A 681 11.12 39.95 -11.40
CA ARG A 681 11.87 40.81 -12.35
C ARG A 681 12.86 40.05 -13.23
N ILE A 682 13.16 38.79 -12.91
CA ILE A 682 13.93 37.92 -13.81
C ILE A 682 12.94 37.43 -14.88
N ASP A 683 12.72 38.31 -15.85
CA ASP A 683 11.96 38.02 -17.06
C ASP A 683 12.68 36.88 -17.81
N PRO A 684 12.07 35.68 -17.93
CA PRO A 684 12.62 34.59 -18.73
C PRO A 684 12.88 35.04 -20.18
N GLU A 685 12.14 36.03 -20.67
CA GLU A 685 12.35 36.63 -22.00
C GLU A 685 13.55 37.59 -22.05
N ALA A 686 13.97 38.19 -20.93
CA ALA A 686 15.22 38.96 -20.85
C ALA A 686 16.45 38.05 -20.84
N ALA A 687 16.38 36.92 -20.12
CA ALA A 687 17.40 35.87 -20.20
C ALA A 687 17.47 35.27 -21.62
N ARG A 688 16.32 35.03 -22.26
CA ARG A 688 16.22 34.63 -23.67
C ARG A 688 16.83 35.67 -24.61
N ARG A 689 16.57 36.97 -24.41
CA ARG A 689 17.19 38.06 -25.19
C ARG A 689 18.70 38.16 -25.00
N TRP A 690 19.21 37.97 -23.78
CA TRP A 690 20.65 37.89 -23.50
C TRP A 690 21.31 36.69 -24.19
N LEU A 691 20.65 35.52 -24.17
CA LEU A 691 21.08 34.31 -24.86
C LEU A 691 21.11 34.50 -26.38
N ILE A 692 20.09 35.17 -26.94
CA ILE A 692 20.01 35.52 -28.37
C ILE A 692 21.08 36.55 -28.75
N GLY A 693 21.42 37.49 -27.85
CA GLY A 693 22.46 38.50 -28.07
C GLY A 693 23.88 37.94 -28.09
N ARG A 694 24.17 36.92 -27.26
CA ARG A 694 25.45 36.20 -27.24
C ARG A 694 25.42 34.88 -28.02
N ARG A 695 24.45 34.71 -28.91
CA ARG A 695 24.26 33.45 -29.66
C ARG A 695 25.51 33.01 -30.41
N ARG A 696 26.29 33.91 -31.02
CA ARG A 696 27.48 33.53 -31.84
C ARG A 696 28.61 32.87 -31.04
N PRO A 697 29.13 33.45 -29.93
CA PRO A 697 30.15 32.79 -29.12
C PRO A 697 29.62 31.55 -28.38
N ILE A 698 28.35 31.55 -27.96
CA ILE A 698 27.71 30.39 -27.34
C ILE A 698 27.51 29.26 -28.36
N LEU A 699 27.06 29.56 -29.58
CA LEU A 699 26.99 28.60 -30.67
C LEU A 699 28.38 28.08 -31.02
N GLY A 700 29.40 28.95 -31.05
CA GLY A 700 30.78 28.56 -31.34
C GLY A 700 31.36 27.62 -30.28
N ALA A 701 31.14 27.92 -28.99
CA ALA A 701 31.53 27.04 -27.89
C ALA A 701 30.71 25.74 -27.90
N ALA A 702 29.40 25.80 -28.14
CA ALA A 702 28.53 24.64 -28.24
C ALA A 702 28.86 23.77 -29.46
N LEU A 703 29.21 24.36 -30.60
CA LEU A 703 29.68 23.68 -31.81
C LEU A 703 31.06 23.06 -31.58
N GLY A 704 31.96 23.75 -30.89
CA GLY A 704 33.26 23.20 -30.49
C GLY A 704 33.11 22.00 -29.55
N LEU A 705 32.26 22.13 -28.53
CA LEU A 705 31.95 21.05 -27.59
C LEU A 705 31.23 19.89 -28.29
N ALA A 706 30.29 20.19 -29.20
CA ALA A 706 29.59 19.20 -29.99
C ALA A 706 30.51 18.49 -30.98
N ALA A 707 31.47 19.20 -31.60
CA ALA A 707 32.46 18.61 -32.49
C ALA A 707 33.45 17.72 -31.73
N MET A 708 33.88 18.15 -30.53
CA MET A 708 34.69 17.32 -29.63
C MET A 708 33.93 16.09 -29.13
N ALA A 709 32.67 16.26 -28.71
CA ALA A 709 31.81 15.16 -28.28
C ALA A 709 31.51 14.19 -29.42
N TYR A 710 31.28 14.71 -30.63
CA TYR A 710 31.14 13.91 -31.85
C TYR A 710 32.41 13.11 -32.09
N ALA A 711 33.59 13.76 -32.15
CA ALA A 711 34.88 13.08 -32.36
C ALA A 711 35.22 12.05 -31.28
N ALA A 712 34.87 12.32 -30.01
CA ALA A 712 35.02 11.39 -28.90
C ALA A 712 34.08 10.19 -29.01
N GLY A 713 32.89 10.37 -29.59
CA GLY A 713 31.95 9.30 -29.95
C GLY A 713 32.49 8.30 -30.99
N GLY A 714 33.64 8.59 -31.60
CA GLY A 714 34.38 7.68 -32.48
C GLY A 714 35.28 6.67 -31.76
N ILE A 715 35.47 6.80 -30.44
CA ILE A 715 36.25 5.87 -29.64
C ILE A 715 35.41 4.62 -29.37
N SER A 716 35.82 3.49 -29.93
CA SER A 716 35.21 2.18 -29.71
C SER A 716 36.19 1.29 -28.94
N ARG A 717 35.72 0.70 -27.84
CA ARG A 717 36.44 -0.33 -27.09
C ARG A 717 35.94 -1.70 -27.55
N ILE A 718 36.86 -2.56 -27.99
CA ILE A 718 36.57 -3.96 -28.32
C ILE A 718 37.12 -4.84 -27.19
N GLY A 719 36.25 -5.58 -26.54
CA GLY A 719 36.56 -6.45 -25.42
C GLY A 719 37.37 -7.71 -25.80
N PRO A 720 37.98 -8.39 -24.82
CA PRO A 720 38.59 -9.70 -25.04
C PRO A 720 37.52 -10.71 -25.51
N GLY A 721 37.70 -11.33 -26.68
CA GLY A 721 36.70 -12.23 -27.27
C GLY A 721 35.68 -11.55 -28.19
N GLU A 722 35.74 -10.22 -28.34
CA GLU A 722 34.93 -9.47 -29.30
C GLU A 722 35.68 -9.27 -30.62
N VAL A 723 34.92 -9.19 -31.70
CA VAL A 723 35.38 -8.76 -33.03
C VAL A 723 34.60 -7.50 -33.41
N GLY A 724 35.31 -6.40 -33.59
CA GLY A 724 34.70 -5.12 -33.99
C GLY A 724 34.52 -5.04 -35.50
N LEU A 725 33.31 -5.11 -36.02
CA LEU A 725 33.03 -5.01 -37.45
C LEU A 725 32.84 -3.55 -37.84
N VAL A 726 33.65 -3.05 -38.77
CA VAL A 726 33.58 -1.66 -39.23
C VAL A 726 32.84 -1.60 -40.56
N SER A 727 31.81 -0.76 -40.61
CA SER A 727 31.14 -0.35 -41.84
C SER A 727 31.34 1.14 -42.07
N ARG A 728 31.52 1.57 -43.32
CA ARG A 728 31.60 2.97 -43.73
C ARG A 728 30.54 3.22 -44.79
N PHE A 729 29.60 4.14 -44.52
CA PHE A 729 28.44 4.38 -45.38
C PHE A 729 27.70 3.09 -45.81
N GLY A 730 27.51 2.15 -44.87
CA GLY A 730 26.85 0.86 -45.11
C GLY A 730 27.71 -0.23 -45.77
N GLY A 731 28.90 0.10 -46.30
CA GLY A 731 29.83 -0.88 -46.85
C GLY A 731 30.79 -1.46 -45.80
N TYR A 732 30.97 -2.78 -45.76
CA TYR A 732 31.94 -3.45 -44.89
C TYR A 732 33.39 -3.06 -45.25
N ARG A 733 34.20 -2.70 -44.25
CA ARG A 733 35.59 -2.26 -44.44
C ARG A 733 36.64 -3.14 -43.75
N GLY A 734 36.30 -3.83 -42.67
CA GLY A 734 37.22 -4.72 -41.98
C GLY A 734 36.79 -5.07 -40.56
N ALA A 735 37.59 -5.90 -39.89
CA ALA A 735 37.41 -6.30 -38.50
C ALA A 735 38.51 -5.69 -37.61
N LEU A 736 38.18 -5.39 -36.36
CA LEU A 736 39.07 -4.88 -35.33
C LEU A 736 39.25 -5.96 -34.26
N GLY A 737 40.49 -6.16 -33.83
CA GLY A 737 40.82 -6.99 -32.67
C GLY A 737 40.60 -6.26 -31.34
N PRO A 738 40.77 -6.96 -30.21
CA PRO A 738 40.60 -6.39 -28.87
C PRO A 738 41.48 -5.14 -28.65
N GLY A 739 40.93 -4.13 -27.97
CA GLY A 739 41.62 -2.86 -27.69
C GLY A 739 40.78 -1.62 -27.96
N PHE A 740 41.38 -0.45 -27.78
CA PHE A 740 40.76 0.84 -28.09
C PHE A 740 41.08 1.23 -29.53
N HIS A 741 40.04 1.54 -30.29
CA HIS A 741 40.16 1.97 -31.68
C HIS A 741 39.40 3.26 -31.87
N TRP A 742 40.01 4.21 -32.57
CA TRP A 742 39.34 5.43 -33.01
C TRP A 742 38.87 5.28 -34.46
N ARG A 743 37.60 5.60 -34.70
CA ARG A 743 36.92 5.55 -36.00
C ARG A 743 36.04 6.78 -36.18
N TRP A 744 35.60 7.03 -37.40
CA TRP A 744 34.70 8.16 -37.63
C TRP A 744 33.35 7.91 -36.94
N PRO A 745 32.80 8.86 -36.17
CA PRO A 745 31.51 8.67 -35.53
C PRO A 745 30.38 8.48 -36.56
N PRO A 746 29.26 7.82 -36.18
CA PRO A 746 28.10 7.67 -37.07
C PRO A 746 27.56 9.05 -37.45
N PRO A 747 27.17 9.27 -38.74
CA PRO A 747 26.82 8.25 -39.73
C PRO A 747 27.97 7.80 -40.67
N ILE A 748 29.20 8.29 -40.50
CA ILE A 748 30.31 8.03 -41.45
C ILE A 748 30.80 6.59 -41.32
N GLU A 749 31.22 6.20 -40.11
CA GLU A 749 31.53 4.81 -39.79
C GLU A 749 30.66 4.31 -38.63
N ARG A 750 30.32 3.03 -38.69
CA ARG A 750 29.62 2.32 -37.62
C ARG A 750 30.45 1.10 -37.25
N VAL A 751 30.88 1.06 -36.00
CA VAL A 751 31.58 -0.09 -35.40
C VAL A 751 30.55 -0.90 -34.63
N VAL A 752 30.39 -2.17 -35.00
CA VAL A 752 29.53 -3.12 -34.30
C VAL A 752 30.43 -4.18 -33.67
N ALA A 753 30.56 -4.14 -32.35
CA ALA A 753 31.24 -5.20 -31.61
C ALA A 753 30.33 -6.43 -31.54
N VAL A 754 30.83 -7.57 -31.97
CA VAL A 754 30.15 -8.86 -31.80
C VAL A 754 31.04 -9.82 -31.05
N GLU A 755 30.45 -10.55 -30.12
CA GLU A 755 31.07 -11.72 -29.48
C GLU A 755 30.65 -12.97 -30.25
N PRO A 756 31.56 -13.61 -31.02
CA PRO A 756 31.33 -14.93 -31.60
C PRO A 756 31.21 -15.98 -30.47
N GLU A 757 30.45 -17.05 -30.68
CA GLU A 757 30.21 -18.13 -29.69
C GLU A 757 29.52 -17.73 -28.37
N LYS A 758 29.22 -16.45 -28.12
CA LYS A 758 28.37 -16.06 -26.99
C LYS A 758 26.94 -16.54 -27.22
N VAL A 759 26.47 -17.41 -26.32
CA VAL A 759 25.08 -17.88 -26.31
C VAL A 759 24.17 -16.73 -25.88
N ARG A 760 23.24 -16.37 -26.76
CA ARG A 760 22.19 -15.37 -26.54
C ARG A 760 20.85 -16.08 -26.37
N GLY A 761 20.03 -15.60 -25.46
CA GLY A 761 18.64 -16.05 -25.30
C GLY A 761 17.68 -15.07 -25.95
N LEU A 762 16.77 -15.58 -26.78
CA LEU A 762 15.69 -14.81 -27.40
C LEU A 762 14.35 -15.42 -26.98
N GLU A 763 13.50 -14.63 -26.33
CA GLU A 763 12.15 -15.08 -25.96
C GLU A 763 11.16 -14.83 -27.11
N ILE A 764 10.30 -15.82 -27.35
CA ILE A 764 9.23 -15.81 -28.37
C ILE A 764 7.92 -16.26 -27.73
N GLY A 765 6.78 -15.80 -28.24
CA GLY A 765 5.44 -16.19 -27.77
C GLY A 765 4.71 -15.17 -26.89
N PHE A 766 5.39 -14.11 -26.46
CA PHE A 766 4.80 -12.89 -25.91
C PHE A 766 5.53 -11.71 -26.56
N ARG A 767 4.84 -10.69 -27.08
CA ARG A 767 5.52 -9.46 -27.47
C ARG A 767 6.12 -8.83 -26.22
N GLY A 768 7.39 -9.11 -25.96
CA GLY A 768 8.19 -8.36 -25.01
C GLY A 768 8.31 -6.93 -25.51
N ALA A 769 7.80 -6.00 -24.70
CA ALA A 769 8.30 -4.64 -24.67
C ALA A 769 9.84 -4.69 -24.75
N SER A 770 10.39 -3.94 -25.70
CA SER A 770 11.83 -3.76 -25.80
C SER A 770 12.37 -3.21 -24.48
N ALA A 771 13.20 -3.99 -23.80
CA ALA A 771 14.20 -3.61 -22.79
C ALA A 771 13.96 -2.24 -22.10
N GLY A 772 13.09 -2.24 -21.10
CA GLY A 772 12.89 -1.18 -20.11
C GLY A 772 12.14 -1.80 -18.93
N GLU A 773 12.54 -1.47 -17.72
CA GLU A 773 12.01 -1.98 -16.45
C GLU A 773 10.48 -1.82 -16.38
N ASP A 774 9.73 -2.87 -16.72
CA ASP A 774 8.30 -3.03 -16.41
C ASP A 774 7.94 -4.51 -16.62
N ALA A 775 8.06 -5.31 -15.55
CA ALA A 775 7.80 -6.76 -15.60
C ALA A 775 6.39 -7.15 -15.13
N GLU A 776 5.45 -6.22 -14.94
CA GLU A 776 4.10 -6.54 -14.44
C GLU A 776 2.93 -5.93 -15.24
N ALA A 777 3.15 -5.55 -16.50
CA ALA A 777 2.06 -5.25 -17.44
C ALA A 777 1.79 -6.47 -18.36
N PHE A 778 0.93 -7.39 -17.93
CA PHE A 778 0.28 -8.33 -18.84
C PHE A 778 -0.84 -7.60 -19.60
N GLU A 779 -0.49 -6.86 -20.64
CA GLU A 779 -1.47 -6.51 -21.69
C GLU A 779 -1.85 -7.76 -22.47
N GLU A 780 -3.13 -7.91 -22.81
CA GLU A 780 -3.62 -8.87 -23.80
C GLU A 780 -2.85 -8.67 -25.12
N SER A 781 -1.81 -9.48 -25.31
CA SER A 781 -1.07 -9.54 -26.57
C SER A 781 -1.95 -10.27 -27.57
N GLY A 782 -2.45 -9.55 -28.58
CA GLY A 782 -3.27 -10.12 -29.63
C GLY A 782 -2.61 -11.34 -30.30
N GLY A 783 -3.31 -12.48 -30.31
CA GLY A 783 -3.22 -13.61 -31.25
C GLY A 783 -1.90 -14.38 -31.45
N ASP A 784 -0.73 -13.77 -31.24
CA ASP A 784 0.53 -14.24 -31.82
C ASP A 784 1.15 -15.44 -31.07
N GLY A 785 0.88 -15.57 -29.76
CA GLY A 785 1.31 -16.70 -28.92
C GLY A 785 0.39 -17.93 -28.97
N LEU A 786 -0.75 -17.85 -29.67
CA LEU A 786 -1.74 -18.92 -29.75
C LEU A 786 -1.36 -19.94 -30.84
N LEU A 787 -1.20 -21.19 -30.42
CA LEU A 787 -0.83 -22.32 -31.25
C LEU A 787 -1.92 -23.40 -31.20
N LEU A 788 -2.13 -24.06 -32.34
CA LEU A 788 -3.00 -25.22 -32.45
C LEU A 788 -2.14 -26.50 -32.42
N THR A 789 -2.48 -27.44 -31.57
CA THR A 789 -1.84 -28.76 -31.49
C THR A 789 -2.38 -29.72 -32.55
N GLY A 790 -1.68 -30.83 -32.77
CA GLY A 790 -2.09 -31.88 -33.72
C GLY A 790 -3.39 -32.61 -33.35
N ASP A 791 -3.83 -32.53 -32.10
CA ASP A 791 -5.14 -32.98 -31.61
C ASP A 791 -6.20 -31.87 -31.56
N GLY A 792 -5.95 -30.73 -32.21
CA GLY A 792 -6.91 -29.65 -32.39
C GLY A 792 -7.17 -28.80 -31.15
N GLN A 793 -6.28 -28.86 -30.15
CA GLN A 793 -6.37 -28.03 -28.94
C GLN A 793 -5.61 -26.72 -29.12
N LEU A 794 -6.15 -25.63 -28.59
CA LEU A 794 -5.47 -24.35 -28.55
C LEU A 794 -4.60 -24.27 -27.29
N LEU A 795 -3.41 -23.70 -27.42
CA LEU A 795 -2.52 -23.39 -26.30
C LEU A 795 -1.76 -22.10 -26.56
N GLU A 796 -1.41 -21.40 -25.50
CA GLU A 796 -0.43 -20.32 -25.49
C GLU A 796 0.93 -20.89 -25.10
N LEU A 797 1.96 -20.64 -25.92
CA LEU A 797 3.31 -21.12 -25.65
C LEU A 797 4.32 -20.00 -25.75
N SER A 798 5.13 -19.85 -24.70
CA SER A 798 6.38 -19.10 -24.77
C SER A 798 7.58 -20.02 -24.83
N ALA A 799 8.60 -19.61 -25.56
CA ALA A 799 9.85 -20.33 -25.68
C ALA A 799 11.03 -19.37 -25.64
N THR A 800 12.18 -19.88 -25.21
CA THR A 800 13.48 -19.21 -25.31
C THR A 800 14.34 -19.97 -26.29
N VAL A 801 14.80 -19.28 -27.32
CA VAL A 801 15.78 -19.78 -28.29
C VAL A 801 17.16 -19.38 -27.82
N GLN A 802 18.03 -20.35 -27.59
CA GLN A 802 19.44 -20.14 -27.35
C GLN A 802 20.20 -20.27 -28.66
N TYR A 803 20.92 -19.22 -29.05
CA TYR A 803 21.68 -19.19 -30.28
C TYR A 803 23.01 -18.45 -30.10
N ALA A 804 24.00 -18.79 -30.92
CA ALA A 804 25.30 -18.13 -30.96
C ALA A 804 25.67 -17.78 -32.41
N ILE A 805 26.58 -16.82 -32.59
CA ILE A 805 27.17 -16.57 -33.92
C ILE A 805 28.22 -17.66 -34.16
N ASP A 806 28.09 -18.40 -35.26
CA ASP A 806 28.93 -19.56 -35.56
C ASP A 806 30.35 -19.11 -35.95
N ALA A 807 31.30 -19.21 -35.02
CA ALA A 807 32.68 -18.77 -35.27
C ALA A 807 33.44 -19.68 -36.25
N ARG A 808 32.91 -20.88 -36.56
CA ARG A 808 33.52 -21.80 -37.54
C ARG A 808 33.39 -21.29 -38.98
N ARG A 809 32.48 -20.36 -39.21
CA ARG A 809 32.22 -19.75 -40.51
C ARG A 809 32.77 -18.32 -40.54
N ALA A 810 33.80 -18.10 -41.36
CA ALA A 810 34.58 -16.85 -41.38
C ALA A 810 33.76 -15.58 -41.70
N ASP A 811 32.65 -15.70 -42.44
CA ASP A 811 31.74 -14.60 -42.77
C ASP A 811 30.55 -14.48 -41.81
N ALA A 812 30.35 -15.39 -40.85
CA ALA A 812 29.15 -15.44 -40.00
C ALA A 812 28.93 -14.17 -39.19
N ALA A 813 29.98 -13.65 -38.54
CA ALA A 813 29.92 -12.40 -37.79
C ALA A 813 29.48 -11.22 -38.66
N ARG A 814 29.99 -11.14 -39.89
CA ARG A 814 29.63 -10.11 -40.87
C ARG A 814 28.18 -10.28 -41.33
N THR A 815 27.80 -11.48 -41.74
CA THR A 815 26.46 -11.79 -42.27
C THR A 815 25.40 -11.53 -41.21
N PHE A 816 25.67 -11.91 -39.96
CA PHE A 816 24.76 -11.71 -38.84
C PHE A 816 24.60 -10.25 -38.43
N ALA A 817 25.72 -9.50 -38.33
CA ALA A 817 25.71 -8.15 -37.77
C ALA A 817 25.52 -7.02 -38.79
N LEU A 818 25.88 -7.26 -40.06
CA LEU A 818 25.85 -6.25 -41.13
C LEU A 818 25.01 -6.68 -42.34
N GLY A 819 24.66 -7.97 -42.47
CA GLY A 819 23.91 -8.48 -43.62
C GLY A 819 22.39 -8.35 -43.48
N ILE A 820 21.88 -8.10 -42.27
CA ILE A 820 20.44 -8.14 -41.95
C ILE A 820 20.11 -7.01 -40.98
N ASP A 821 19.08 -6.24 -41.31
CA ASP A 821 18.49 -5.30 -40.37
C ASP A 821 17.71 -6.06 -39.30
N ARG A 822 18.10 -5.87 -38.02
CA ARG A 822 17.50 -6.53 -36.84
C ARG A 822 17.58 -8.07 -36.90
N PRO A 823 18.78 -8.66 -36.77
CA PRO A 823 18.97 -10.11 -36.88
C PRO A 823 18.17 -10.91 -35.83
N GLU A 824 17.96 -10.34 -34.65
CA GLU A 824 17.14 -10.94 -33.58
C GLU A 824 15.66 -11.10 -33.97
N ALA A 825 15.09 -10.13 -34.69
CA ALA A 825 13.71 -10.21 -35.16
C ALA A 825 13.55 -11.32 -36.21
N VAL A 826 14.55 -11.48 -37.08
CA VAL A 826 14.55 -12.56 -38.07
C VAL A 826 14.69 -13.94 -37.42
N ILE A 827 15.54 -14.07 -36.39
CA ILE A 827 15.61 -15.30 -35.59
C ILE A 827 14.26 -15.56 -34.90
N ALA A 828 13.62 -14.54 -34.32
CA ALA A 828 12.30 -14.68 -33.69
C ALA A 828 11.27 -15.24 -34.67
N SER A 829 11.19 -14.68 -35.88
CA SER A 829 10.26 -15.16 -36.92
C SER A 829 10.57 -16.59 -37.37
N ILE A 830 11.85 -16.96 -37.53
CA ILE A 830 12.25 -18.35 -37.84
C ILE A 830 11.82 -19.29 -36.72
N ALA A 831 11.99 -18.85 -35.46
CA ALA A 831 11.65 -19.64 -34.30
C ALA A 831 10.14 -19.83 -34.14
N GLU A 832 9.34 -18.77 -34.29
CA GLU A 832 7.88 -18.83 -34.25
C GLU A 832 7.33 -19.77 -35.32
N ALA A 833 7.83 -19.67 -36.56
CA ALA A 833 7.44 -20.55 -37.65
C ALA A 833 7.79 -22.02 -37.36
N SER A 834 9.00 -22.27 -36.84
CA SER A 834 9.49 -23.61 -36.53
C SER A 834 8.75 -24.25 -35.36
N VAL A 835 8.54 -23.48 -34.28
CA VAL A 835 7.77 -23.93 -33.10
C VAL A 835 6.32 -24.19 -33.48
N ARG A 836 5.67 -23.30 -34.25
CA ARG A 836 4.30 -23.51 -34.75
C ARG A 836 4.19 -24.80 -35.57
N LYS A 837 5.14 -25.05 -36.47
CA LYS A 837 5.20 -26.27 -37.28
C LYS A 837 5.34 -27.53 -36.42
N VAL A 838 6.19 -27.51 -35.39
CA VAL A 838 6.39 -28.67 -34.50
C VAL A 838 5.19 -28.91 -33.60
N VAL A 839 4.63 -27.84 -33.00
CA VAL A 839 3.46 -27.92 -32.11
C VAL A 839 2.23 -28.43 -32.86
N SER A 840 2.02 -28.00 -34.11
CA SER A 840 0.89 -28.46 -34.94
C SER A 840 0.87 -29.96 -35.27
N ARG A 841 1.96 -30.69 -34.98
CA ARG A 841 2.09 -32.12 -35.26
C ARG A 841 2.08 -32.98 -33.99
N ARG A 842 1.97 -32.38 -32.80
CA ARG A 842 2.03 -33.09 -31.51
C ARG A 842 0.74 -32.92 -30.73
N ARG A 843 0.39 -33.88 -29.89
CA ARG A 843 -0.77 -33.77 -29.01
C ARG A 843 -0.47 -32.83 -27.84
N LEU A 844 -1.48 -32.16 -27.30
CA LEU A 844 -1.32 -31.27 -26.14
C LEU A 844 -0.67 -31.99 -24.96
N LEU A 845 -1.10 -33.23 -24.69
CA LEU A 845 -0.60 -34.03 -23.58
C LEU A 845 0.90 -34.32 -23.71
N ASP A 846 1.40 -34.55 -24.93
CA ASP A 846 2.82 -34.81 -25.19
C ASP A 846 3.68 -33.56 -24.90
N LEU A 847 3.14 -32.37 -25.17
CA LEU A 847 3.80 -31.10 -24.91
C LEU A 847 3.83 -30.74 -23.42
N LEU A 848 2.82 -31.17 -22.65
CA LEU A 848 2.74 -30.94 -21.20
C LEU A 848 3.51 -31.97 -20.35
N THR A 849 3.92 -33.08 -20.94
CA THR A 849 4.51 -34.22 -20.22
C THR A 849 5.88 -34.63 -20.77
N SER A 850 6.14 -35.93 -20.98
CA SER A 850 7.45 -36.47 -21.36
C SER A 850 7.87 -36.15 -22.80
N GLY A 851 6.93 -35.82 -23.68
CA GLY A 851 7.18 -35.49 -25.09
C GLY A 851 7.73 -34.08 -25.32
N ARG A 852 7.80 -33.24 -24.29
CA ARG A 852 8.27 -31.85 -24.36
C ARG A 852 9.70 -31.73 -24.86
N LEU A 853 10.61 -32.53 -24.30
CA LEU A 853 12.04 -32.47 -24.65
C LEU A 853 12.27 -32.84 -26.13
N GLU A 854 11.48 -33.76 -26.67
CA GLU A 854 11.56 -34.10 -28.10
C GLU A 854 10.99 -33.00 -28.98
N ALA A 855 9.94 -32.31 -28.53
CA ALA A 855 9.38 -31.16 -29.24
C ALA A 855 10.38 -29.99 -29.30
N GLU A 856 11.06 -29.71 -28.20
CA GLU A 856 12.15 -28.74 -28.10
C GLU A 856 13.31 -29.08 -29.05
N LYS A 857 13.77 -30.34 -29.07
CA LYS A 857 14.81 -30.82 -30.01
C LYS A 857 14.38 -30.73 -31.47
N ALA A 858 13.14 -31.11 -31.78
CA ALA A 858 12.60 -31.03 -33.13
C ALA A 858 12.48 -29.57 -33.61
N ALA A 859 12.10 -28.65 -32.72
CA ALA A 859 12.06 -27.21 -33.03
C ALA A 859 13.46 -26.67 -33.31
N ALA A 860 14.46 -27.02 -32.49
CA ALA A 860 15.85 -26.63 -32.73
C ALA A 860 16.38 -27.17 -34.07
N ALA A 861 16.09 -28.43 -34.41
CA ALA A 861 16.52 -29.05 -35.66
C ALA A 861 15.88 -28.40 -36.90
N GLU A 862 14.59 -28.01 -36.81
CA GLU A 862 13.88 -27.30 -37.89
C GLU A 862 14.43 -25.88 -38.10
N MET A 863 14.86 -25.21 -37.03
CA MET A 863 15.45 -23.87 -37.09
C MET A 863 16.87 -23.85 -37.64
N ALA A 864 17.68 -24.88 -37.34
CA ALA A 864 19.11 -24.95 -37.65
C ALA A 864 19.50 -24.58 -39.10
N PRO A 865 18.87 -25.12 -40.17
CA PRO A 865 19.25 -24.78 -41.55
C PRO A 865 18.91 -23.33 -41.93
N HIS A 866 17.88 -22.75 -41.33
CA HIS A 866 17.45 -21.37 -41.58
C HIS A 866 18.34 -20.38 -40.85
N ALA A 867 18.64 -20.63 -39.57
CA ALA A 867 19.55 -19.83 -38.76
C ALA A 867 21.00 -19.87 -39.30
N GLY A 868 21.45 -21.03 -39.80
CA GLY A 868 22.79 -21.19 -40.38
C GLY A 868 23.05 -20.32 -41.62
N ARG A 869 22.01 -19.97 -42.39
CA ARG A 869 22.13 -19.02 -43.51
C ARG A 869 22.41 -17.59 -43.04
N LEU A 870 22.04 -17.27 -41.80
CA LEU A 870 22.25 -15.94 -41.18
C LEU A 870 23.59 -15.85 -40.43
N GLY A 871 24.36 -16.93 -40.37
CA GLY A 871 25.57 -17.01 -39.54
C GLY A 871 25.30 -17.31 -38.07
N ALA A 872 24.10 -17.79 -37.72
CA ALA A 872 23.72 -18.19 -36.37
C ALA A 872 23.64 -19.72 -36.23
N ARG A 873 24.16 -20.26 -35.12
CA ARG A 873 23.99 -21.63 -34.65
C ARG A 873 22.91 -21.66 -33.57
N ILE A 874 21.94 -22.55 -33.69
CA ILE A 874 20.94 -22.79 -32.63
C ILE A 874 21.51 -23.84 -31.67
N ASP A 875 21.63 -23.48 -30.40
CA ASP A 875 22.13 -24.36 -29.36
C ASP A 875 20.97 -25.10 -28.67
N ALA A 876 19.86 -24.41 -28.39
CA ALA A 876 18.66 -25.01 -27.81
C ALA A 876 17.39 -24.20 -28.10
N VAL A 877 16.23 -24.85 -28.04
CA VAL A 877 14.91 -24.22 -27.94
C VAL A 877 14.26 -24.75 -26.68
N LEU A 878 13.90 -23.88 -25.75
CA LEU A 878 13.34 -24.25 -24.44
C LEU A 878 11.94 -23.69 -24.35
N PHE A 879 10.91 -24.53 -24.20
CA PHE A 879 9.57 -24.02 -23.91
C PHE A 879 9.58 -23.50 -22.47
N ARG A 880 9.03 -22.32 -22.19
CA ARG A 880 9.03 -21.71 -20.85
C ARG A 880 7.68 -21.86 -20.17
N ALA A 881 6.60 -21.49 -20.87
CA ALA A 881 5.24 -21.65 -20.40
C ALA A 881 4.39 -22.26 -21.51
N ILE A 882 3.57 -23.24 -21.15
CA ILE A 882 2.53 -23.81 -22.01
C ILE A 882 1.25 -23.69 -21.21
N ARG A 883 0.31 -22.87 -21.68
CA ARG A 883 -0.94 -22.58 -20.97
C ARG A 883 -2.13 -22.83 -21.91
N PRO A 884 -3.28 -23.27 -21.40
CA PRO A 884 -4.50 -23.17 -22.17
C PRO A 884 -4.89 -21.68 -22.35
N PRO A 885 -5.64 -21.33 -23.40
CA PRO A 885 -6.07 -19.95 -23.66
C PRO A 885 -6.88 -19.42 -22.48
N ALA A 886 -6.81 -18.11 -22.23
CA ALA A 886 -7.54 -17.45 -21.13
C ALA A 886 -9.03 -17.83 -21.08
N ALA A 887 -9.66 -17.97 -22.25
CA ALA A 887 -11.08 -18.34 -22.38
C ALA A 887 -11.46 -19.73 -21.82
N VAL A 888 -10.50 -20.65 -21.64
CA VAL A 888 -10.73 -22.02 -21.15
C VAL A 888 -10.03 -22.28 -19.81
N LEU A 889 -9.36 -21.26 -19.27
CA LEU A 889 -8.54 -21.36 -18.06
C LEU A 889 -9.36 -21.77 -16.84
N ASP A 890 -10.60 -21.30 -16.73
CA ASP A 890 -11.49 -21.61 -15.61
C ASP A 890 -11.97 -23.07 -15.65
N ALA A 891 -12.39 -23.55 -16.82
CA ALA A 891 -12.74 -24.97 -17.00
C ALA A 891 -11.55 -25.90 -16.73
N TYR A 892 -10.34 -25.50 -17.14
CA TYR A 892 -9.11 -26.25 -16.84
C TYR A 892 -8.79 -26.23 -15.33
N ARG A 893 -8.94 -25.08 -14.67
CA ARG A 893 -8.75 -24.94 -13.22
C ARG A 893 -9.73 -25.82 -12.44
N ASP A 894 -10.98 -25.92 -12.88
CA ASP A 894 -11.98 -26.77 -12.24
C ASP A 894 -11.63 -28.25 -12.34
N VAL A 895 -11.19 -28.73 -13.51
CA VAL A 895 -10.71 -30.10 -13.69
C VAL A 895 -9.45 -30.37 -12.85
N SER A 896 -8.50 -29.43 -12.83
CA SER A 896 -7.28 -29.56 -12.03
C SER A 896 -7.53 -29.52 -10.53
N ARG A 897 -8.52 -28.75 -10.07
CA ARG A 897 -9.00 -28.76 -8.68
C ARG A 897 -9.63 -30.11 -8.34
N ALA A 898 -10.49 -30.63 -9.22
CA ALA A 898 -11.12 -31.95 -9.02
C ALA A 898 -10.09 -33.09 -8.95
N GLU A 899 -9.05 -33.08 -9.79
CA GLU A 899 -7.96 -34.07 -9.70
C GLU A 899 -7.14 -33.91 -8.42
N SER A 900 -6.83 -32.67 -8.02
CA SER A 900 -6.09 -32.38 -6.79
C SER A 900 -6.86 -32.86 -5.56
N ASP A 901 -8.17 -32.62 -5.52
CA ASP A 901 -9.05 -33.09 -4.45
C ASP A 901 -9.14 -34.62 -4.41
N ARG A 902 -9.22 -35.28 -5.57
CA ARG A 902 -9.16 -36.74 -5.64
C ARG A 902 -7.85 -37.28 -5.08
N ARG A 903 -6.71 -36.66 -5.43
CA ARG A 903 -5.38 -37.08 -4.98
C ARG A 903 -5.18 -36.84 -3.49
N ARG A 904 -5.67 -35.70 -2.98
CA ARG A 904 -5.70 -35.38 -1.54
C ARG A 904 -6.49 -36.43 -0.76
N ARG A 905 -7.70 -36.80 -1.23
CA ARG A 905 -8.50 -37.84 -0.58
C ARG A 905 -7.80 -39.20 -0.55
N ALA A 906 -7.05 -39.55 -1.61
CA ALA A 906 -6.26 -40.79 -1.63
C ALA A 906 -5.13 -40.78 -0.59
N ILE A 907 -4.39 -39.67 -0.49
CA ILE A 907 -3.31 -39.50 0.50
C ILE A 907 -3.87 -39.52 1.94
N GLU A 908 -4.99 -38.84 2.18
CA GLU A 908 -5.65 -38.84 3.50
C GLU A 908 -6.14 -40.25 3.89
N ALA A 909 -6.63 -41.04 2.92
CA ALA A 909 -7.02 -42.43 3.16
C ALA A 909 -5.81 -43.32 3.49
N GLU A 910 -4.69 -43.15 2.79
CA GLU A 910 -3.46 -43.90 3.02
C GLU A 910 -2.83 -43.55 4.37
N ALA A 911 -2.81 -42.26 4.74
CA ALA A 911 -2.36 -41.81 6.06
C ALA A 911 -3.18 -42.43 7.21
N ARG A 912 -4.52 -42.47 7.08
CA ARG A 912 -5.40 -43.13 8.06
C ARG A 912 -5.16 -44.64 8.13
N ALA A 913 -4.83 -45.27 7.00
CA ALA A 913 -4.50 -46.70 6.98
C ALA A 913 -3.18 -46.97 7.73
N SER A 914 -2.14 -46.18 7.47
CA SER A 914 -0.86 -46.28 8.19
C SER A 914 -1.02 -46.04 9.69
N GLU A 915 -1.78 -45.02 10.09
CA GLU A 915 -2.07 -44.72 11.50
C GLU A 915 -2.71 -45.92 12.23
N ARG A 916 -3.70 -46.56 11.60
CA ARG A 916 -4.35 -47.76 12.18
C ARG A 916 -3.39 -48.93 12.31
N ILE A 917 -2.51 -49.15 11.33
CA ILE A 917 -1.49 -50.21 11.38
C ILE A 917 -0.52 -49.94 12.53
N THR A 918 -0.06 -48.70 12.71
CA THR A 918 0.84 -48.32 13.81
C THR A 918 0.19 -48.50 15.17
N LEU A 919 -1.06 -48.07 15.35
CA LEU A 919 -1.81 -48.24 16.59
C LEU A 919 -2.05 -49.73 16.92
N ALA A 920 -2.38 -50.55 15.91
CA ALA A 920 -2.52 -51.99 16.08
C ALA A 920 -1.19 -52.66 16.47
N GLY A 921 -0.07 -52.23 15.87
CA GLY A 921 1.27 -52.69 16.23
C GLY A 921 1.67 -52.35 17.66
N ALA A 922 1.37 -51.12 18.12
CA ALA A 922 1.61 -50.70 19.49
C ALA A 922 0.79 -51.51 20.51
N ALA A 923 -0.48 -51.80 20.21
CA ALA A 923 -1.34 -52.65 21.04
C ALA A 923 -0.85 -54.11 21.09
N ALA A 924 -0.35 -54.65 19.97
CA ALA A 924 0.24 -55.98 19.94
C ALA A 924 1.53 -56.04 20.79
N SER A 925 2.42 -55.05 20.65
CA SER A 925 3.67 -54.98 21.40
C SER A 925 3.46 -54.89 22.92
N THR A 926 2.46 -54.11 23.36
CA THR A 926 2.11 -54.01 24.79
C THR A 926 1.54 -55.32 25.33
N THR A 927 0.74 -56.02 24.53
CA THR A 927 0.20 -57.34 24.92
C THR A 927 1.31 -58.39 25.05
N VAL A 928 2.26 -58.42 24.11
CA VAL A 928 3.42 -59.32 24.15
C VAL A 928 4.31 -59.01 25.35
N GLY A 929 4.64 -57.73 25.58
CA GLY A 929 5.48 -57.32 26.72
C GLY A 929 4.84 -57.68 28.07
N ALA A 930 3.51 -57.55 28.21
CA ALA A 930 2.81 -57.97 29.41
C ALA A 930 2.87 -59.50 29.64
N ALA A 931 2.79 -60.29 28.58
CA ALA A 931 2.90 -61.75 28.67
C ALA A 931 4.33 -62.19 29.05
N GLU A 932 5.36 -61.54 28.49
CA GLU A 932 6.76 -61.81 28.82
C GLU A 932 7.10 -61.47 30.27
N ALA A 933 6.66 -60.31 30.75
CA ALA A 933 6.84 -59.91 32.15
C ALA A 933 6.18 -60.92 33.12
N LEU A 934 5.00 -61.45 32.76
CA LEU A 934 4.30 -62.44 33.57
C LEU A 934 5.03 -63.80 33.59
N ARG A 935 5.67 -64.18 32.48
CA ARG A 935 6.54 -65.36 32.38
C ARG A 935 7.76 -65.22 33.29
N GLU A 936 8.46 -64.09 33.23
CA GLU A 936 9.64 -63.83 34.06
C GLU A 936 9.30 -63.81 35.54
N ALA A 937 8.21 -63.13 35.94
CA ALA A 937 7.73 -63.13 37.32
C ALA A 937 7.36 -64.53 37.83
N SER A 938 6.93 -65.42 36.94
CA SER A 938 6.62 -66.81 37.29
C SER A 938 7.89 -67.65 37.46
N LEU A 939 8.87 -67.47 36.58
CA LEU A 939 10.20 -68.11 36.69
C LEU A 939 10.94 -67.66 37.96
N ALA A 940 10.94 -66.37 38.26
CA ALA A 940 11.57 -65.82 39.48
C ALA A 940 10.93 -66.40 40.75
N ARG A 941 9.59 -66.49 40.79
CA ARG A 941 8.87 -67.12 41.92
C ARG A 941 9.16 -68.61 42.06
N ALA A 942 9.29 -69.33 40.95
CA ALA A 942 9.65 -70.74 40.97
C ALA A 942 11.10 -70.94 41.47
N GLY A 943 12.04 -70.12 41.00
CA GLY A 943 13.44 -70.11 41.47
C GLY A 943 13.54 -69.83 42.97
N GLY A 944 12.91 -68.76 43.45
CA GLY A 944 12.94 -68.43 44.88
C GLY A 944 12.33 -69.52 45.78
N ARG A 945 11.31 -70.24 45.31
CA ARG A 945 10.77 -71.41 46.04
C ARG A 945 11.74 -72.59 46.06
N ALA A 946 12.45 -72.84 44.96
CA ALA A 946 13.45 -73.89 44.90
C ALA A 946 14.62 -73.59 45.85
N ASP A 947 15.11 -72.35 45.85
CA ASP A 947 16.19 -71.91 46.74
C ASP A 947 15.79 -71.99 48.22
N ALA A 948 14.57 -71.56 48.55
CA ALA A 948 14.04 -71.69 49.91
C ALA A 948 13.98 -73.14 50.38
N PHE A 949 13.57 -74.07 49.51
CA PHE A 949 13.56 -75.50 49.82
C PHE A 949 14.97 -76.05 50.04
N VAL A 950 15.94 -75.67 49.21
CA VAL A 950 17.35 -76.09 49.37
C VAL A 950 17.91 -75.58 50.68
N TYR A 951 17.65 -74.32 51.03
CA TYR A 951 18.07 -73.73 52.29
C TYR A 951 17.50 -74.48 53.51
N GLU A 952 16.19 -74.79 53.50
CA GLU A 952 15.58 -75.59 54.58
C GLU A 952 16.17 -77.00 54.68
N LEU A 953 16.51 -77.62 53.55
CA LEU A 953 17.15 -78.93 53.51
C LEU A 953 18.56 -78.89 54.13
N GLU A 954 19.36 -77.87 53.80
CA GLU A 954 20.69 -77.68 54.37
C GLU A 954 20.67 -77.34 55.86
N ALA A 955 19.74 -76.48 56.29
CA ALA A 955 19.51 -76.19 57.70
C ALA A 955 19.17 -77.47 58.49
N ARG A 956 18.36 -78.37 57.91
CA ARG A 956 18.05 -79.66 58.52
C ARG A 956 19.27 -80.58 58.62
N ARG A 957 20.11 -80.61 57.58
CA ARG A 957 21.33 -81.44 57.56
C ARG A 957 22.37 -80.99 58.60
N SER A 958 22.53 -79.69 58.80
CA SER A 958 23.55 -79.14 59.69
C SER A 958 23.18 -79.26 61.18
N ALA A 959 21.89 -79.15 61.53
CA ALA A 959 21.43 -79.25 62.91
C ALA A 959 20.07 -79.98 63.01
N PRO A 960 20.04 -81.32 62.83
CA PRO A 960 18.80 -82.09 62.76
C PRO A 960 17.96 -81.99 64.04
N GLY A 961 18.61 -82.07 65.21
CA GLY A 961 17.89 -82.00 66.49
C GLY A 961 17.18 -80.67 66.75
N LEU A 962 17.76 -79.55 66.30
CA LEU A 962 17.15 -78.22 66.45
C LEU A 962 16.00 -78.03 65.47
N SER A 963 16.15 -78.56 64.24
CA SER A 963 15.14 -78.52 63.19
C SER A 963 13.92 -79.39 63.54
N ASP A 964 14.14 -80.56 64.11
CA ASP A 964 13.06 -81.46 64.54
C ASP A 964 12.34 -80.90 65.78
N PHE A 965 13.07 -80.33 66.76
CA PHE A 965 12.45 -79.60 67.87
C PHE A 965 11.61 -78.42 67.38
N ARG A 966 12.14 -77.64 66.42
CA ARG A 966 11.40 -76.51 65.84
C ARG A 966 10.14 -76.94 65.10
N ARG A 967 10.20 -77.98 64.26
CA ARG A 967 9.00 -78.52 63.60
C ARG A 967 7.99 -79.06 64.60
N TYR A 968 8.46 -79.78 65.61
CA TYR A 968 7.60 -80.22 66.70
C TYR A 968 6.96 -79.02 67.41
N TRP A 969 7.73 -77.97 67.67
CA TRP A 969 7.24 -76.75 68.30
C TRP A 969 6.27 -75.97 67.40
N GLU A 970 6.53 -75.83 66.11
CA GLU A 970 5.64 -75.18 65.14
C GLU A 970 4.35 -75.99 64.98
N ALA A 971 4.43 -77.32 64.84
CA ALA A 971 3.27 -78.20 64.77
C ALA A 971 2.44 -78.17 66.06
N ILE A 972 3.07 -78.18 67.24
CA ILE A 972 2.37 -77.99 68.51
C ILE A 972 1.82 -76.57 68.64
N SER A 973 2.55 -75.57 68.17
CA SER A 973 2.13 -74.17 68.21
C SER A 973 0.90 -73.94 67.36
N GLU A 974 0.83 -74.56 66.19
CA GLU A 974 -0.34 -74.53 65.30
C GLU A 974 -1.50 -75.37 65.87
N ALA A 975 -1.23 -76.62 66.26
CA ALA A 975 -2.26 -77.52 66.80
C ALA A 975 -2.89 -77.01 68.11
N LEU A 976 -2.17 -76.21 68.88
CA LEU A 976 -2.63 -75.62 70.14
C LEU A 976 -2.56 -74.08 70.11
N ALA A 977 -2.79 -73.45 68.96
CA ALA A 977 -2.62 -72.00 68.74
C ALA A 977 -3.24 -71.12 69.85
N ASP A 978 -4.44 -71.49 70.33
CA ASP A 978 -5.22 -70.70 71.29
C ASP A 978 -5.09 -71.17 72.75
N ARG A 979 -4.12 -72.04 73.06
CA ARG A 979 -3.88 -72.49 74.44
C ARG A 979 -2.51 -72.04 74.95
N PRO A 980 -2.41 -71.55 76.20
CA PRO A 980 -1.14 -71.23 76.81
C PRO A 980 -0.31 -72.51 77.00
N LYS A 981 0.92 -72.52 76.50
CA LYS A 981 1.83 -73.67 76.50
C LYS A 981 2.89 -73.48 77.58
N LEU A 982 3.16 -74.52 78.36
CA LEU A 982 4.17 -74.48 79.42
C LEU A 982 5.18 -75.61 79.20
N ILE A 983 6.45 -75.27 78.96
CA ILE A 983 7.52 -76.27 78.88
C ILE A 983 8.06 -76.48 80.30
N LEU A 984 7.98 -77.71 80.80
CA LEU A 984 8.61 -78.13 82.05
C LEU A 984 9.93 -78.82 81.73
N ALA A 985 11.05 -78.22 82.10
CA ALA A 985 12.35 -78.88 82.04
C ALA A 985 12.50 -79.81 83.26
N ALA A 986 12.82 -81.09 83.03
CA ALA A 986 13.18 -82.03 84.09
C ALA A 986 14.51 -82.73 83.81
N PRO A 987 15.33 -83.07 84.83
CA PRO A 987 15.27 -82.67 86.24
C PRO A 987 16.50 -81.84 86.65
N SER A 988 16.29 -80.61 87.12
CA SER A 988 17.27 -79.86 87.90
C SER A 988 16.64 -79.53 89.27
N PRO A 989 17.38 -79.62 90.38
CA PRO A 989 16.83 -79.62 91.75
C PRO A 989 16.10 -78.33 92.18
N LYS A 990 16.00 -77.32 91.31
CA LYS A 990 15.10 -76.15 91.46
C LYS A 990 14.39 -75.88 90.12
N PRO A 991 13.09 -76.22 89.98
CA PRO A 991 12.41 -76.07 88.69
C PRO A 991 12.22 -74.59 88.33
N GLN A 992 12.93 -74.12 87.30
CA GLN A 992 12.63 -72.84 86.67
C GLN A 992 11.44 -73.01 85.73
N ARG A 993 10.36 -72.26 85.97
CA ARG A 993 9.22 -72.17 85.05
C ARG A 993 9.49 -71.03 84.08
N LEU A 994 9.87 -71.34 82.84
CA LEU A 994 10.03 -70.36 81.76
C LEU A 994 8.72 -70.27 80.97
N PHE A 995 8.11 -69.09 80.97
CA PHE A 995 6.94 -68.77 80.13
C PHE A 995 7.45 -68.12 78.84
N LEU A 996 7.26 -68.78 77.70
CA LEU A 996 7.51 -68.20 76.37
C LEU A 996 6.16 -67.93 75.72
N THR A 997 5.80 -66.65 75.58
CA THR A 997 4.50 -66.20 75.03
C THR A 997 4.54 -65.90 73.54
N ALA A 998 5.66 -66.14 72.85
CA ALA A 998 5.79 -65.89 71.42
C ALA A 998 6.56 -67.02 70.70
N PRO A 999 6.21 -67.35 69.45
CA PRO A 999 6.95 -68.31 68.63
C PRO A 999 8.39 -67.84 68.39
N PRO A 1000 9.35 -68.76 68.14
CA PRO A 1000 10.72 -68.38 67.84
C PRO A 1000 10.78 -67.49 66.58
N PRO A 1001 11.70 -66.52 66.51
CA PRO A 1001 11.81 -65.63 65.35
C PRO A 1001 12.13 -66.42 64.06
N PRO A 1002 11.65 -65.97 62.89
CA PRO A 1002 11.94 -66.62 61.61
C PRO A 1002 13.45 -66.62 61.31
N PRO A 1003 13.96 -67.57 60.50
CA PRO A 1003 15.38 -67.61 60.16
C PRO A 1003 15.77 -66.31 59.45
N LEU A 1004 16.96 -65.78 59.77
CA LEU A 1004 17.55 -64.63 59.08
C LEU A 1004 17.54 -64.91 57.58
N ALA A 1005 16.79 -64.10 56.81
CA ALA A 1005 16.77 -64.20 55.36
C ALA A 1005 18.20 -63.98 54.82
N PRO A 1006 18.64 -64.73 53.79
CA PRO A 1006 19.97 -64.53 53.22
C PRO A 1006 20.11 -63.09 52.74
N SER A 1007 21.23 -62.47 53.13
CA SER A 1007 21.65 -61.12 52.73
C SER A 1007 21.55 -60.97 51.20
N ALA A 1008 20.81 -59.96 50.74
CA ALA A 1008 20.68 -59.62 49.34
C ALA A 1008 22.06 -59.27 48.75
N ALA A 1009 22.68 -60.24 48.08
CA ALA A 1009 23.87 -60.03 47.29
C ALA A 1009 23.49 -59.30 46.00
N THR A 1010 23.84 -58.02 45.95
CA THR A 1010 24.15 -57.20 44.77
C THR A 1010 23.84 -57.79 43.39
N ALA A 1011 22.73 -57.40 42.79
CA ALA A 1011 22.58 -57.32 41.34
C ALA A 1011 22.33 -55.85 40.98
N GLY A 1012 23.20 -55.31 40.14
CA GLY A 1012 23.37 -53.88 39.89
C GLY A 1012 22.25 -53.22 39.09
N ASP A 1013 22.36 -51.89 39.08
CA ASP A 1013 21.61 -50.89 38.32
C ASP A 1013 20.95 -51.39 37.03
N ASP A 1014 19.62 -51.24 36.97
CA ASP A 1014 18.88 -51.14 35.72
C ASP A 1014 17.92 -49.92 35.81
N PRO A 1015 17.74 -49.16 34.72
CA PRO A 1015 17.50 -47.72 34.77
C PRO A 1015 16.03 -47.37 34.98
N SER A 1016 15.81 -46.22 35.60
CA SER A 1016 14.51 -45.57 35.71
C SER A 1016 13.89 -45.31 34.32
N PRO A 1017 12.57 -45.45 34.14
CA PRO A 1017 11.92 -45.17 32.86
C PRO A 1017 11.97 -43.67 32.53
N PRO A 1018 12.11 -43.28 31.26
CA PRO A 1018 12.22 -41.87 30.88
C PRO A 1018 10.90 -41.13 31.13
N GLN A 1019 10.99 -40.00 31.83
CA GLN A 1019 9.89 -39.05 31.95
C GLN A 1019 9.59 -38.38 30.59
N PRO A 1020 8.31 -38.25 30.18
CA PRO A 1020 7.96 -37.49 29.00
C PRO A 1020 8.05 -35.99 29.30
N THR A 1021 8.97 -35.30 28.62
CA THR A 1021 9.05 -33.83 28.63
C THR A 1021 7.91 -33.26 27.79
N ALA A 1022 6.94 -32.67 28.46
CA ALA A 1022 5.94 -31.80 27.86
C ALA A 1022 6.64 -30.50 27.42
N SER A 1023 6.82 -30.30 26.12
CA SER A 1023 7.01 -28.97 25.54
C SER A 1023 5.76 -28.61 24.72
N GLY A 1024 4.79 -28.05 25.44
CA GLY A 1024 3.76 -27.21 24.84
C GLY A 1024 4.40 -25.89 24.44
N GLY A 1025 4.35 -25.59 23.14
CA GLY A 1025 4.88 -24.36 22.56
C GLY A 1025 4.38 -24.23 21.12
N HIS A 1026 3.07 -24.01 20.99
CA HIS A 1026 2.36 -23.79 19.74
C HIS A 1026 2.99 -22.67 18.89
N ARG A 1027 3.00 -22.90 17.57
CA ARG A 1027 3.10 -21.86 16.54
C ARG A 1027 1.72 -21.41 16.10
#